data_AF-A0A0P1A997-F1
#
_entry.id   AF-A0A0P1A997-F1
#
_cell.length_a   1.000
_cell.length_b   1.000
_cell.length_c   1.000
_cell.angle_alpha   90.00
_cell.angle_beta   90.00
_cell.angle_gamma   90.00
#
_symmetry.space_group_name_H-M   'P 1'
#
loop_
_entity.id
_entity.type
_entity.pdbx_description
1 polymer ?
#
loop_
_entity_poly.entity_id
_entity_poly.type
_entity_poly.pdbx_seq_one_letter_code
_entity_poly.pdbx_strand_id
1 'polypeptide(L)'
;MPTVGVKRDELFAALGQTYTDEEFDVLCFEFGIELDDVTSEKQLKQRETKGQLKDHSAHSDAVLYKIDVPANRYDLLCVEGIARALRIFLEKERPPVYRLAPRANGALHLTVKADTKLVRPYVVSAVLRDVQFTQERYDSFIDLQDKLHQNICRRRTLVAIGTHDLDTIQGPFTYNALPPKEIKFIPLSQDREFDAKELLDFYRTNPEVKHIKPYTDIIYDSPVYPVIMDKNGVVLSLPPIINSEHSKISLDTKNVFFEITATDITKAKIVLNTMIAMFSEYCAKPFTVEPVQINYEDQTVYKNELTPDLNNRSVEVQIKNIQSMLFGKRDPIDLDVDRICKLCDKMQLDAKPSGNKNTIIAEVPITRSDILHPVDVIEDIGIAYGFNNIPLTVPQTQTIGMAQPLNKLSDLLRDEISRAGYIELLTHGLCSHKENFEYLNRADDGHTAVVLSNPATVEFEVVRTSMLPGVLKTIQNNKAMSIKEGLKLFEVSDVVVIDDDTETGAKNIRRICAAYTGPTDGFEIIHGLVDRIMQLMGIPSELEMPAGTKEFYTVAPAEERTYFPGRCAYLMLQKEDAKPQRLGAFGVLNPVVLKNFDLLNPTSVLEIDLEPLANLLGELIEDTFLRTKTSKLYFIAIVLITMDGNKLDRELLSLADTISISNPITFGQKTTWRTSLKNAELVAKQEYHIAESLPPKFVLTESQNAKKANATNPKIINDDGSIIARNVDDDSIEVAIEVLPKRVPLAKRSHMDGILRGVPGGSMQISTTQQRAFVYDSEMNTMNCGKDTSHHRKRDAYSDYVEARARFSKMHSVK
;
A
#
# COMPACT_ATOMS: atom_id res chain seq x y z
N MET A 1 6.52 8.57 3.84
CA MET A 1 5.47 9.49 4.34
C MET A 1 6.12 10.86 4.44
N PRO A 2 5.61 11.91 5.11
CA PRO A 2 6.47 13.03 5.45
C PRO A 2 7.61 12.55 6.36
N THR A 3 8.85 12.85 5.97
CA THR A 3 10.04 12.53 6.77
C THR A 3 10.62 13.82 7.32
N VAL A 4 10.91 13.84 8.62
CA VAL A 4 11.53 14.98 9.32
C VAL A 4 12.96 14.61 9.69
N GLY A 5 13.92 15.41 9.23
CA GLY A 5 15.32 15.25 9.60
C GLY A 5 15.61 16.06 10.86
N VAL A 6 15.96 15.40 11.96
CA VAL A 6 16.27 16.05 13.23
C VAL A 6 17.66 15.65 13.71
N LYS A 7 18.43 16.59 14.22
CA LYS A 7 19.71 16.28 14.84
C LYS A 7 19.45 15.58 16.17
N ARG A 8 20.05 14.41 16.36
CA ARG A 8 19.80 13.55 17.52
C ARG A 8 20.05 14.28 18.84
N ASP A 9 21.19 14.92 18.96
CA ASP A 9 21.62 15.52 20.23
C ASP A 9 20.72 16.73 20.59
N GLU A 10 20.24 17.48 19.60
CA GLU A 10 19.25 18.56 19.78
C GLU A 10 17.89 18.00 20.22
N LEU A 11 17.43 16.92 19.58
CA LEU A 11 16.19 16.24 19.96
C LEU A 11 16.28 15.71 21.40
N PHE A 12 17.37 15.07 21.79
CA PHE A 12 17.56 14.52 23.13
C PHE A 12 17.66 15.62 24.19
N ALA A 13 18.33 16.73 23.87
CA ALA A 13 18.32 17.92 24.71
C ALA A 13 16.89 18.45 24.90
N ALA A 14 16.10 18.51 23.84
CA ALA A 14 14.69 18.92 23.90
C ALA A 14 13.82 17.93 24.69
N LEU A 15 14.11 16.63 24.66
CA LEU A 15 13.40 15.60 25.45
C LEU A 15 13.85 15.58 26.93
N GLY A 16 14.97 16.21 27.25
CA GLY A 16 15.58 16.24 28.58
C GLY A 16 16.18 14.89 29.02
N GLN A 17 16.39 13.96 28.08
CA GLN A 17 17.08 12.70 28.32
C GLN A 17 17.71 12.14 27.05
N THR A 18 18.79 11.38 27.21
CA THR A 18 19.47 10.66 26.12
C THR A 18 18.90 9.26 26.00
N TYR A 19 18.77 8.77 24.78
CA TYR A 19 18.32 7.41 24.47
C TYR A 19 19.38 6.68 23.65
N THR A 20 19.38 5.34 23.70
CA THR A 20 20.00 4.56 22.62
C THR A 20 19.12 4.59 21.37
N ASP A 21 19.70 4.22 20.22
CA ASP A 21 18.94 4.13 18.97
C ASP A 21 17.78 3.12 19.12
N GLU A 22 17.98 1.98 19.82
CA GLU A 22 16.91 1.00 20.05
C GLU A 22 15.82 1.52 21.01
N GLU A 23 16.22 2.22 22.09
CA GLU A 23 15.25 2.79 23.03
C GLU A 23 14.38 3.85 22.37
N PHE A 24 14.97 4.68 21.51
CA PHE A 24 14.25 5.70 20.77
C PHE A 24 13.35 5.10 19.68
N ASP A 25 13.79 4.04 19.00
CA ASP A 25 12.97 3.29 18.04
C ASP A 25 11.73 2.68 18.71
N VAL A 26 11.88 2.08 19.89
CA VAL A 26 10.74 1.57 20.68
C VAL A 26 9.78 2.69 21.07
N LEU A 27 10.29 3.85 21.50
CA LEU A 27 9.46 5.00 21.82
C LEU A 27 8.69 5.51 20.59
N CYS A 28 9.36 5.55 19.43
CA CYS A 28 8.75 5.92 18.16
C CYS A 28 7.58 4.97 17.84
N PHE A 29 7.83 3.66 17.92
CA PHE A 29 6.84 2.63 17.68
C PHE A 29 5.63 2.73 18.62
N GLU A 30 5.85 2.95 19.92
CA GLU A 30 4.78 3.12 20.90
C GLU A 30 3.91 4.36 20.64
N PHE A 31 4.51 5.45 20.13
CA PHE A 31 3.80 6.68 19.80
C PHE A 31 3.12 6.65 18.41
N GLY A 32 3.56 5.76 17.51
CA GLY A 32 3.06 5.68 16.13
C GLY A 32 3.84 6.53 15.12
N ILE A 33 5.13 6.76 15.37
CA ILE A 33 6.10 7.31 14.41
C ILE A 33 7.20 6.28 14.15
N GLU A 34 7.99 6.44 13.09
CA GLU A 34 9.02 5.45 12.71
C GLU A 34 10.39 6.11 12.57
N LEU A 35 11.43 5.52 13.15
CA LEU A 35 12.81 5.92 12.91
C LEU A 35 13.31 5.25 11.61
N ASP A 36 13.15 5.94 10.48
CA ASP A 36 13.41 5.41 9.13
C ASP A 36 14.91 5.18 8.86
N ASP A 37 15.76 6.16 9.20
CA ASP A 37 17.21 6.06 8.99
C ASP A 37 17.99 6.89 10.02
N VAL A 38 19.21 6.45 10.32
CA VAL A 38 20.19 7.17 11.15
C VAL A 38 21.40 7.47 10.27
N THR A 39 21.58 8.74 9.93
CA THR A 39 22.63 9.19 9.00
C THR A 39 23.41 10.37 9.56
N SER A 40 24.36 10.91 8.81
CA SER A 40 24.96 12.23 9.08
C SER A 40 24.86 13.10 7.84
N GLU A 41 24.96 14.43 8.00
CA GLU A 41 24.94 15.37 6.86
C GLU A 41 26.01 15.03 5.80
N LYS A 42 27.18 14.58 6.27
CA LYS A 42 28.28 14.12 5.41
C LYS A 42 27.91 12.86 4.63
N GLN A 43 27.30 11.86 5.28
CA GLN A 43 26.85 10.63 4.62
C GLN A 43 25.71 10.87 3.64
N LEU A 44 24.76 11.76 3.99
CA LEU A 44 23.67 12.19 3.11
C LEU A 44 24.21 12.79 1.82
N LYS A 45 25.13 13.75 1.92
CA LYS A 45 25.71 14.40 0.74
C LYS A 45 26.58 13.46 -0.09
N GLN A 46 27.28 12.52 0.54
CA GLN A 46 28.01 11.47 -0.19
C GLN A 46 27.06 10.56 -0.99
N ARG A 47 25.90 10.21 -0.44
CA ARG A 47 24.85 9.43 -1.13
C ARG A 47 24.23 10.24 -2.28
N GLU A 48 23.92 11.52 -2.07
CA GLU A 48 23.32 12.40 -3.09
C GLU A 48 24.25 12.70 -4.27
N THR A 49 25.56 12.85 -4.02
CA THR A 49 26.56 13.12 -5.07
C THR A 49 27.07 11.87 -5.78
N LYS A 50 26.47 10.69 -5.54
CA LYS A 50 26.86 9.40 -6.15
C LYS A 50 28.37 9.12 -6.05
N GLY A 51 29.00 9.48 -4.92
CA GLY A 51 30.42 9.20 -4.68
C GLY A 51 31.43 10.06 -5.47
N GLN A 52 31.02 11.20 -6.05
CA GLN A 52 32.00 12.15 -6.58
C GLN A 52 32.74 12.85 -5.44
N LEU A 53 34.08 12.74 -5.43
CA LEU A 53 35.00 13.36 -4.47
C LEU A 53 34.94 14.89 -4.56
N LYS A 54 33.94 15.51 -3.92
CA LYS A 54 34.03 16.91 -3.48
C LYS A 54 34.55 16.92 -2.04
N ASP A 55 35.29 17.96 -1.70
CA ASP A 55 35.80 18.15 -0.35
C ASP A 55 34.63 18.34 0.62
N HIS A 56 34.21 17.25 1.27
CA HIS A 56 33.08 17.22 2.21
C HIS A 56 33.52 17.55 3.65
N SER A 57 34.74 18.07 3.84
CA SER A 57 35.28 18.50 5.14
C SER A 57 34.50 19.68 5.75
N ALA A 58 33.68 20.38 4.96
CA ALA A 58 32.83 21.48 5.41
C ALA A 58 31.44 21.05 5.96
N HIS A 59 31.16 19.75 6.07
CA HIS A 59 29.86 19.24 6.54
C HIS A 59 29.98 18.47 7.85
N SER A 60 28.97 18.65 8.71
CA SER A 60 29.00 18.13 10.07
C SER A 60 28.91 16.59 10.10
N ASP A 61 29.69 15.96 10.99
CA ASP A 61 29.54 14.54 11.34
C ASP A 61 28.41 14.33 12.38
N ALA A 62 27.59 15.36 12.64
CA ALA A 62 26.43 15.27 13.52
C ALA A 62 25.44 14.18 13.06
N VAL A 63 24.95 13.41 14.03
CA VAL A 63 24.00 12.32 13.79
C VAL A 63 22.61 12.91 13.57
N LEU A 64 22.02 12.57 12.44
CA LEU A 64 20.69 12.98 11.99
C LEU A 64 19.76 11.77 12.00
N TYR A 65 18.67 11.88 12.75
CA TYR A 65 17.55 10.96 12.68
C TYR A 65 16.58 11.40 11.59
N LYS A 66 16.18 10.45 10.75
CA LYS A 66 15.05 10.61 9.86
C LYS A 66 13.85 9.93 10.48
N ILE A 67 12.87 10.74 10.86
CA ILE A 67 11.66 10.26 11.51
C ILE A 67 10.51 10.37 10.51
N ASP A 68 9.88 9.25 10.18
CA ASP A 68 8.66 9.21 9.39
C ASP A 68 7.45 9.48 10.30
N VAL A 69 6.67 10.49 9.92
CA VAL A 69 5.51 10.95 10.69
C VAL A 69 4.21 10.77 9.92
N PRO A 70 3.08 10.54 10.60
CA PRO A 70 1.77 10.45 9.96
C PRO A 70 1.41 11.72 9.17
N ALA A 71 0.92 11.55 7.94
CA ALA A 71 0.61 12.68 7.06
C ALA A 71 -0.53 13.58 7.56
N ASN A 72 -1.34 13.12 8.51
CA ASN A 72 -2.42 13.86 9.17
C ASN A 72 -1.94 14.73 10.35
N ARG A 73 -0.76 14.44 10.94
CA ARG A 73 -0.24 15.12 12.13
C ARG A 73 0.76 16.22 11.76
N TYR A 74 0.23 17.36 11.32
CA TYR A 74 1.06 18.52 10.90
C TYR A 74 1.90 19.12 12.03
N ASP A 75 1.46 18.92 13.27
CA ASP A 75 2.18 19.31 14.48
C ASP A 75 3.47 18.51 14.71
N LEU A 76 3.70 17.41 13.99
CA LEU A 76 4.91 16.60 14.09
C LEU A 76 5.93 16.89 12.98
N LEU A 77 5.74 17.93 12.17
CA LEU A 77 6.61 18.25 11.03
C LEU A 77 7.90 19.01 11.38
N CYS A 78 8.19 19.19 12.67
CA CYS A 78 9.39 19.89 13.17
C CYS A 78 9.84 19.30 14.51
N VAL A 79 11.06 19.66 14.94
CA VAL A 79 11.65 19.15 16.18
C VAL A 79 10.87 19.63 17.42
N GLU A 80 10.38 20.87 17.42
CA GLU A 80 9.56 21.45 18.50
C GLU A 80 8.31 20.59 18.75
N GLY A 81 7.64 20.25 17.65
CA GLY A 81 6.44 19.44 17.62
C GLY A 81 6.65 18.02 18.12
N ILE A 82 7.64 17.32 17.55
CA ILE A 82 7.98 15.94 17.92
C ILE A 82 8.41 15.89 19.38
N ALA A 83 9.35 16.74 19.80
CA ALA A 83 9.86 16.73 21.16
C ALA A 83 8.74 17.00 22.18
N ARG A 84 7.88 17.99 21.91
CA ARG A 84 6.75 18.30 22.79
C ARG A 84 5.71 17.18 22.85
N ALA A 85 5.37 16.59 21.72
CA ALA A 85 4.42 15.47 21.68
C ALA A 85 4.95 14.26 22.46
N LEU A 86 6.23 13.91 22.29
CA LEU A 86 6.87 12.83 23.03
C LEU A 86 7.01 13.13 24.52
N ARG A 87 7.33 14.38 24.92
CA ARG A 87 7.36 14.77 26.35
C ARG A 87 5.99 14.62 27.00
N ILE A 88 4.92 15.00 26.30
CA ILE A 88 3.54 14.85 26.80
C ILE A 88 3.14 13.37 26.85
N PHE A 89 3.50 12.59 25.83
CA PHE A 89 3.26 11.15 25.80
C PHE A 89 3.98 10.41 26.95
N LEU A 90 5.18 10.86 27.31
CA LEU A 90 5.95 10.36 28.46
C LEU A 90 5.52 10.97 29.79
N GLU A 91 4.42 11.74 29.82
CA GLU A 91 3.86 12.38 31.01
C GLU A 91 4.83 13.34 31.72
N LYS A 92 5.84 13.85 31.00
CA LYS A 92 6.83 14.80 31.53
C LYS A 92 6.34 16.25 31.50
N GLU A 93 5.40 16.55 30.62
CA GLU A 93 4.87 17.89 30.38
C GLU A 93 3.35 17.81 30.17
N ARG A 94 2.62 18.88 30.51
CA ARG A 94 1.19 19.02 30.16
C ARG A 94 1.03 19.74 28.82
N PRO A 95 -0.07 19.50 28.09
CA PRO A 95 -0.36 20.23 26.87
C PRO A 95 -0.36 21.76 27.11
N PRO A 96 0.32 22.55 26.26
CA PRO A 96 0.36 23.99 26.41
C PRO A 96 -1.00 24.62 26.08
N VAL A 97 -1.29 25.75 26.71
CA VAL A 97 -2.50 26.54 26.43
C VAL A 97 -2.10 27.76 25.61
N TYR A 98 -2.54 27.79 24.35
CA TYR A 98 -2.32 28.91 23.45
C TYR A 98 -3.27 30.06 23.75
N ARG A 99 -2.76 31.29 23.81
CA ARG A 99 -3.53 32.47 24.22
C ARG A 99 -3.33 33.64 23.26
N LEU A 100 -4.38 34.41 23.04
CA LEU A 100 -4.29 35.69 22.36
C LEU A 100 -3.78 36.77 23.32
N ALA A 101 -2.85 37.59 22.85
CA ALA A 101 -2.40 38.78 23.56
C ALA A 101 -3.56 39.79 23.68
N PRO A 102 -3.65 40.56 24.78
CA PRO A 102 -4.63 41.64 24.91
C PRO A 102 -4.50 42.65 23.77
N ARG A 103 -5.63 43.13 23.24
CA ARG A 103 -5.62 44.20 22.23
C ARG A 103 -5.02 45.48 22.81
N ALA A 104 -3.90 45.92 22.25
CA ALA A 104 -3.35 47.25 22.50
C ALA A 104 -4.10 48.32 21.69
N ASN A 105 -3.98 49.59 22.09
CA ASN A 105 -4.37 50.72 21.25
C ASN A 105 -3.49 50.72 19.98
N GLY A 106 -4.10 50.54 18.80
CA GLY A 106 -3.38 50.42 17.51
C GLY A 106 -3.24 48.99 16.99
N ALA A 107 -4.25 48.13 17.18
CA ALA A 107 -4.27 46.78 16.63
C ALA A 107 -3.90 46.74 15.15
N LEU A 108 -3.10 45.74 14.74
CA LEU A 108 -2.71 45.58 13.34
C LEU A 108 -3.93 45.17 12.51
N HIS A 109 -4.06 45.80 11.35
CA HIS A 109 -5.13 45.57 10.40
C HIS A 109 -4.54 45.16 9.06
N LEU A 110 -5.16 44.18 8.40
CA LEU A 110 -4.90 43.81 7.02
C LEU A 110 -6.19 43.95 6.22
N THR A 111 -6.18 44.81 5.20
CA THR A 111 -7.32 45.04 4.32
C THR A 111 -7.19 44.19 3.06
N VAL A 112 -8.23 43.42 2.73
CA VAL A 112 -8.29 42.54 1.55
C VAL A 112 -9.13 43.21 0.47
N LYS A 113 -8.51 43.49 -0.67
CA LYS A 113 -9.14 44.14 -1.83
C LYS A 113 -10.01 43.18 -2.63
N ALA A 114 -11.04 43.70 -3.29
CA ALA A 114 -12.01 42.90 -4.04
C ALA A 114 -11.39 42.08 -5.19
N ASP A 115 -10.32 42.59 -5.81
CA ASP A 115 -9.68 41.93 -6.97
C ASP A 115 -8.96 40.63 -6.61
N THR A 116 -8.64 40.41 -5.33
CA THR A 116 -7.99 39.18 -4.86
C THR A 116 -8.80 37.91 -5.16
N LYS A 117 -10.13 38.02 -5.30
CA LYS A 117 -11.03 36.90 -5.66
C LYS A 117 -10.73 36.28 -7.02
N LEU A 118 -10.10 37.01 -7.93
CA LEU A 118 -9.75 36.53 -9.26
C LEU A 118 -8.62 35.49 -9.24
N VAL A 119 -7.87 35.41 -8.13
CA VAL A 119 -6.69 34.56 -8.03
C VAL A 119 -6.66 33.76 -6.73
N ARG A 120 -6.66 34.46 -5.57
CA ARG A 120 -6.51 33.88 -4.23
C ARG A 120 -7.30 34.72 -3.22
N PRO A 121 -8.57 34.39 -2.94
CA PRO A 121 -9.48 35.26 -2.19
C PRO A 121 -9.16 35.42 -0.69
N TYR A 122 -8.45 34.48 -0.08
CA TYR A 122 -8.32 34.42 1.37
C TYR A 122 -6.92 34.80 1.85
N VAL A 123 -6.87 35.44 3.02
CA VAL A 123 -5.65 35.64 3.79
C VAL A 123 -5.94 35.55 5.29
N VAL A 124 -5.01 34.95 6.02
CA VAL A 124 -5.01 34.94 7.49
C VAL A 124 -3.64 35.40 8.00
N SER A 125 -3.62 36.12 9.12
CA SER A 125 -2.40 36.69 9.69
C SER A 125 -2.32 36.59 11.20
N ALA A 126 -1.11 36.62 11.72
CA ALA A 126 -0.80 36.65 13.15
C ALA A 126 0.56 37.32 13.38
N VAL A 127 0.84 37.72 14.62
CA VAL A 127 2.17 38.19 15.03
C VAL A 127 2.67 37.38 16.22
N LEU A 128 3.94 36.97 16.14
CA LEU A 128 4.71 36.51 17.30
C LEU A 128 5.68 37.62 17.71
N ARG A 129 5.61 38.03 18.98
CA ARG A 129 6.47 39.07 19.57
C ARG A 129 7.62 38.48 20.35
N ASP A 130 8.77 39.13 20.26
CA ASP A 130 9.98 38.82 21.04
C ASP A 130 10.44 37.34 20.93
N VAL A 131 10.38 36.79 19.72
CA VAL A 131 10.87 35.45 19.39
C VAL A 131 12.39 35.41 19.54
N GLN A 132 12.89 34.36 20.19
CA GLN A 132 14.33 34.14 20.38
C GLN A 132 14.87 33.12 19.37
N PHE A 133 15.36 33.62 18.22
CA PHE A 133 16.01 32.77 17.23
C PHE A 133 17.44 32.41 17.63
N THR A 134 17.72 31.11 17.60
CA THR A 134 19.08 30.57 17.45
C THR A 134 19.21 30.05 16.02
N GLN A 135 20.43 29.73 15.58
CA GLN A 135 20.62 29.12 14.25
C GLN A 135 19.74 27.88 14.06
N GLU A 136 19.72 27.00 15.05
CA GLU A 136 18.96 25.74 15.04
C GLU A 136 17.44 25.99 14.94
N ARG A 137 16.91 26.94 15.72
CA ARG A 137 15.49 27.30 15.69
C ARG A 137 15.10 27.97 14.38
N TYR A 138 15.97 28.81 13.83
CA TYR A 138 15.75 29.46 12.55
C TYR A 138 15.70 28.42 11.43
N ASP A 139 16.62 27.47 11.41
CA ASP A 139 16.63 26.38 10.43
C ASP A 139 15.38 25.50 10.57
N SER A 140 14.96 25.16 11.80
CA SER A 140 13.68 24.44 12.05
C SER A 140 12.47 25.23 11.56
N PHE A 141 12.47 26.56 11.73
CA PHE A 141 11.38 27.44 11.29
C PHE A 141 11.20 27.42 9.78
N ILE A 142 12.31 27.53 9.04
CA ILE A 142 12.32 27.46 7.59
C ILE A 142 11.94 26.05 7.10
N ASP A 143 12.48 25.00 7.71
CA ASP A 143 12.13 23.62 7.33
C ASP A 143 10.64 23.34 7.54
N LEU A 144 10.06 23.74 8.69
CA LEU A 144 8.61 23.59 8.92
C LEU A 144 7.79 24.30 7.84
N GLN A 145 8.17 25.52 7.47
CA GLN A 145 7.50 26.28 6.42
C GLN A 145 7.53 25.51 5.09
N ASP A 146 8.69 24.98 4.70
CA ASP A 146 8.86 24.23 3.45
C ASP A 146 8.13 22.88 3.48
N LYS A 147 8.14 22.17 4.61
CA LYS A 147 7.38 20.91 4.80
C LYS A 147 5.88 21.13 4.66
N LEU A 148 5.35 22.20 5.27
CA LEU A 148 3.94 22.59 5.12
C LEU A 148 3.62 22.98 3.67
N HIS A 149 4.50 23.71 2.99
CA HIS A 149 4.36 24.06 1.57
C HIS A 149 4.30 22.84 0.67
N GLN A 150 5.12 21.83 0.92
CA GLN A 150 5.17 20.60 0.13
C GLN A 150 3.95 19.70 0.39
N ASN A 151 3.48 19.63 1.65
CA ASN A 151 2.39 18.75 2.07
C ASN A 151 1.01 19.43 1.99
N ILE A 152 0.49 19.96 3.10
CA ILE A 152 -0.89 20.46 3.21
C ILE A 152 -1.22 21.56 2.20
N CYS A 153 -0.22 22.36 1.82
CA CYS A 153 -0.37 23.46 0.88
C CYS A 153 -0.37 23.03 -0.60
N ARG A 154 -0.05 21.75 -0.90
CA ARG A 154 0.12 21.19 -2.26
C ARG A 154 1.04 22.03 -3.14
N ARG A 155 2.31 22.15 -2.74
CA ARG A 155 3.33 22.98 -3.42
C ARG A 155 2.84 24.42 -3.62
N ARG A 156 2.34 25.03 -2.54
CA ARG A 156 1.80 26.40 -2.48
C ARG A 156 0.51 26.68 -3.29
N THR A 157 0.03 25.71 -4.06
CA THR A 157 -1.18 25.85 -4.89
C THR A 157 -2.38 26.26 -4.05
N LEU A 158 -2.58 25.63 -2.89
CA LEU A 158 -3.73 25.91 -2.01
C LEU A 158 -3.46 27.02 -0.99
N VAL A 159 -2.27 27.04 -0.40
CA VAL A 159 -1.88 27.94 0.70
C VAL A 159 -0.43 28.35 0.51
N ALA A 160 -0.10 29.62 0.69
CA ALA A 160 1.27 30.12 0.65
C ALA A 160 1.54 30.91 1.92
N ILE A 161 2.70 30.67 2.51
CA ILE A 161 3.12 31.25 3.80
C ILE A 161 4.17 32.31 3.50
N GLY A 162 3.88 33.55 3.90
CA GLY A 162 4.83 34.65 4.00
C GLY A 162 5.16 34.90 5.47
N THR A 163 6.44 35.12 5.74
CA THR A 163 6.99 35.42 7.07
C THR A 163 7.89 36.64 6.93
N HIS A 164 7.65 37.62 7.79
CA HIS A 164 8.20 38.96 7.64
C HIS A 164 8.75 39.48 8.97
N ASP A 165 9.87 40.19 8.91
CA ASP A 165 10.36 40.95 10.05
C ASP A 165 9.48 42.19 10.25
N LEU A 166 8.66 42.15 11.30
CA LEU A 166 7.69 43.20 11.61
C LEU A 166 8.37 44.54 11.94
N ASP A 167 9.63 44.54 12.40
CA ASP A 167 10.35 45.76 12.77
C ASP A 167 10.81 46.55 11.54
N THR A 168 10.80 45.92 10.36
CA THR A 168 11.16 46.55 9.07
C THR A 168 9.97 47.17 8.35
N ILE A 169 8.73 46.88 8.76
CA ILE A 169 7.50 47.19 8.01
C ILE A 169 6.49 47.95 8.87
N GLN A 170 5.54 48.65 8.24
CA GLN A 170 4.57 49.47 8.98
C GLN A 170 3.13 49.21 8.56
N GLY A 171 2.27 48.89 9.54
CA GLY A 171 0.83 48.75 9.33
C GLY A 171 0.09 50.09 9.16
N PRO A 172 -1.16 50.07 8.65
CA PRO A 172 -1.94 48.90 8.24
C PRO A 172 -1.46 48.28 6.91
N PHE A 173 -1.68 46.98 6.78
CA PHE A 173 -1.28 46.20 5.60
C PHE A 173 -2.43 46.07 4.59
N THR A 174 -2.11 45.87 3.33
CA THR A 174 -3.09 45.66 2.25
C THR A 174 -2.73 44.42 1.44
N TYR A 175 -3.68 43.50 1.30
CA TYR A 175 -3.61 42.39 0.35
C TYR A 175 -4.44 42.73 -0.89
N ASN A 176 -3.76 42.87 -2.03
CA ASN A 176 -4.35 43.32 -3.29
C ASN A 176 -4.02 42.34 -4.44
N ALA A 177 -4.70 42.48 -5.57
CA ALA A 177 -4.31 41.83 -6.82
C ALA A 177 -4.20 42.89 -7.91
N LEU A 178 -2.98 43.11 -8.41
CA LEU A 178 -2.67 44.18 -9.37
C LEU A 178 -2.18 43.60 -10.70
N PRO A 179 -2.32 44.33 -11.82
CA PRO A 179 -1.68 43.95 -13.07
C PRO A 179 -0.15 43.73 -12.87
N PRO A 180 0.46 42.69 -13.45
CA PRO A 180 1.86 42.33 -13.18
C PRO A 180 2.88 43.46 -13.40
N LYS A 181 2.62 44.36 -14.34
CA LYS A 181 3.51 45.49 -14.67
C LYS A 181 3.48 46.63 -13.65
N GLU A 182 2.46 46.66 -12.79
CA GLU A 182 2.31 47.69 -11.74
C GLU A 182 3.00 47.30 -10.43
N ILE A 183 3.44 46.05 -10.31
CA ILE A 183 4.11 45.54 -9.11
C ILE A 183 5.62 45.59 -9.36
N LYS A 184 6.34 46.36 -8.54
CA LYS A 184 7.80 46.45 -8.56
C LYS A 184 8.35 46.30 -7.16
N PHE A 185 9.35 45.43 -7.02
CA PHE A 185 10.02 45.22 -5.75
C PHE A 185 11.36 44.47 -5.94
N ILE A 186 12.16 44.46 -4.89
CA ILE A 186 13.37 43.63 -4.79
C ILE A 186 12.97 42.30 -4.13
N PRO A 187 12.95 41.18 -4.87
CA PRO A 187 12.61 39.88 -4.33
C PRO A 187 13.77 39.29 -3.51
N LEU A 188 13.45 38.33 -2.64
CA LEU A 188 14.41 37.68 -1.76
C LEU A 188 15.63 37.14 -2.52
N SER A 189 16.82 37.38 -1.97
CA SER A 189 18.12 36.97 -2.52
C SER A 189 18.42 37.52 -3.91
N GLN A 190 17.86 38.69 -4.25
CA GLN A 190 18.20 39.44 -5.46
C GLN A 190 18.61 40.88 -5.09
N ASP A 191 19.47 41.47 -5.92
CA ASP A 191 20.08 42.79 -5.63
C ASP A 191 19.44 43.94 -6.45
N ARG A 192 18.49 43.61 -7.33
CA ARG A 192 17.83 44.59 -8.20
C ARG A 192 16.31 44.51 -8.10
N GLU A 193 15.67 45.61 -8.45
CA GLU A 193 14.22 45.67 -8.59
C GLU A 193 13.77 44.99 -9.89
N PHE A 194 12.65 44.27 -9.83
CA PHE A 194 11.99 43.64 -10.96
C PHE A 194 10.54 44.09 -11.04
N ASP A 195 9.98 44.20 -12.25
CA ASP A 195 8.53 44.09 -12.39
C ASP A 195 8.08 42.62 -12.26
N ALA A 196 6.86 42.38 -11.79
CA ALA A 196 6.45 41.02 -11.45
C ALA A 196 6.37 40.08 -12.66
N LYS A 197 6.13 40.58 -13.89
CA LYS A 197 6.15 39.72 -15.09
C LYS A 197 7.57 39.34 -15.46
N GLU A 198 8.48 40.33 -15.48
CA GLU A 198 9.91 40.13 -15.69
C GLU A 198 10.49 39.12 -14.69
N LEU A 199 10.06 39.20 -13.41
CA LEU A 199 10.49 38.29 -12.36
C LEU A 199 10.10 36.83 -12.64
N LEU A 200 8.87 36.58 -13.08
CA LEU A 200 8.42 35.22 -13.39
C LEU A 200 9.13 34.66 -14.63
N ASP A 201 9.37 35.50 -15.64
CA ASP A 201 10.14 35.11 -16.83
C ASP A 201 11.59 34.75 -16.45
N PHE A 202 12.20 35.53 -15.56
CA PHE A 202 13.51 35.25 -14.98
C PHE A 202 13.54 33.90 -14.25
N TYR A 203 12.55 33.61 -13.39
CA TYR A 203 12.47 32.33 -12.67
C TYR A 203 12.21 31.11 -13.57
N ARG A 204 11.56 31.28 -14.73
CA ARG A 204 11.33 30.19 -15.69
C ARG A 204 12.56 29.83 -16.52
N THR A 205 13.47 30.79 -16.70
CA THR A 205 14.58 30.71 -17.64
C THR A 205 15.94 30.56 -16.97
N ASN A 206 16.17 31.19 -15.82
CA ASN A 206 17.46 31.17 -15.15
C ASN A 206 17.72 29.82 -14.44
N PRO A 207 18.82 29.10 -14.77
CA PRO A 207 19.18 27.84 -14.13
C PRO A 207 19.41 27.91 -12.61
N GLU A 208 19.88 29.04 -12.07
CA GLU A 208 20.23 29.18 -10.65
C GLU A 208 19.00 29.15 -9.73
N VAL A 209 17.86 29.61 -10.23
CA VAL A 209 16.58 29.73 -9.52
C VAL A 209 15.52 28.75 -10.06
N LYS A 210 15.97 27.71 -10.76
CA LYS A 210 15.12 26.70 -11.40
C LYS A 210 14.18 25.97 -10.43
N HIS A 211 14.53 25.92 -9.14
CA HIS A 211 13.69 25.34 -8.09
C HIS A 211 12.37 26.12 -7.89
N ILE A 212 12.31 27.41 -8.27
CA ILE A 212 11.10 28.25 -8.17
C ILE A 212 10.17 28.06 -9.39
N LYS A 213 10.71 27.63 -10.53
CA LYS A 213 9.96 27.45 -11.79
C LYS A 213 8.60 26.75 -11.62
N PRO A 214 8.49 25.61 -10.89
CA PRO A 214 7.22 24.91 -10.75
C PRO A 214 6.11 25.73 -10.07
N TYR A 215 6.45 26.74 -9.28
CA TYR A 215 5.48 27.60 -8.60
C TYR A 215 5.01 28.76 -9.48
N THR A 216 5.80 29.14 -10.50
CA THR A 216 5.44 30.26 -11.40
C THR A 216 4.13 29.98 -12.15
N ASP A 217 3.90 28.72 -12.55
CA ASP A 217 2.70 28.29 -13.26
C ASP A 217 1.39 28.53 -12.47
N ILE A 218 1.47 28.74 -11.15
CA ILE A 218 0.27 28.98 -10.31
C ILE A 218 -0.43 30.29 -10.67
N ILE A 219 0.33 31.34 -11.02
CA ILE A 219 -0.23 32.66 -11.32
C ILE A 219 0.22 33.23 -12.67
N TYR A 220 1.14 32.57 -13.40
CA TYR A 220 1.79 33.13 -14.60
C TYR A 220 0.81 33.68 -15.65
N ASP A 221 -0.27 32.95 -15.92
CA ASP A 221 -1.29 33.28 -16.92
C ASP A 221 -2.46 34.12 -16.36
N SER A 222 -2.42 34.48 -15.08
CA SER A 222 -3.44 35.32 -14.45
C SER A 222 -3.33 36.78 -14.93
N PRO A 223 -4.45 37.48 -15.17
CA PRO A 223 -4.44 38.90 -15.55
C PRO A 223 -3.96 39.83 -14.42
N VAL A 224 -4.06 39.39 -13.17
CA VAL A 224 -3.64 40.12 -11.97
C VAL A 224 -2.81 39.19 -11.07
N TYR A 225 -1.81 39.73 -10.38
CA TYR A 225 -0.98 38.97 -9.43
C TYR A 225 -1.26 39.42 -7.99
N PRO A 226 -1.33 38.47 -7.03
CA PRO A 226 -1.53 38.81 -5.63
C PRO A 226 -0.29 39.52 -5.09
N VAL A 227 -0.49 40.56 -4.29
CA VAL A 227 0.59 41.34 -3.66
C VAL A 227 0.16 41.78 -2.28
N ILE A 228 1.08 41.69 -1.32
CA ILE A 228 0.89 42.22 0.04
C ILE A 228 1.79 43.45 0.18
N MET A 229 1.24 44.54 0.72
CA MET A 229 1.91 45.83 0.87
C MET A 229 1.71 46.41 2.27
N ASP A 230 2.69 47.21 2.70
CA ASP A 230 2.62 48.01 3.93
C ASP A 230 1.88 49.35 3.71
N LYS A 231 1.79 50.17 4.75
CA LYS A 231 1.17 51.50 4.71
C LYS A 231 1.85 52.45 3.71
N ASN A 232 3.16 52.30 3.49
CA ASN A 232 3.96 53.15 2.63
C ASN A 232 3.95 52.66 1.17
N GLY A 233 3.25 51.57 0.87
CA GLY A 233 3.21 50.95 -0.46
C GLY A 233 4.43 50.06 -0.74
N VAL A 234 5.21 49.71 0.28
CA VAL A 234 6.33 48.77 0.15
C VAL A 234 5.76 47.36 0.00
N VAL A 235 6.18 46.66 -1.05
CA VAL A 235 5.77 45.28 -1.32
C VAL A 235 6.46 44.33 -0.33
N LEU A 236 5.65 43.57 0.40
CA LEU A 236 6.09 42.56 1.36
C LEU A 236 6.33 41.22 0.70
N SER A 237 5.41 40.81 -0.18
CA SER A 237 5.49 39.56 -0.91
C SER A 237 4.67 39.59 -2.20
N LEU A 238 5.00 38.66 -3.09
CA LEU A 238 4.23 38.30 -4.29
C LEU A 238 3.74 36.84 -4.15
N PRO A 239 2.65 36.59 -3.38
CA PRO A 239 2.16 35.24 -3.19
C PRO A 239 1.68 34.61 -4.51
N PRO A 240 1.86 33.28 -4.72
CA PRO A 240 2.52 32.30 -3.87
C PRO A 240 4.03 32.13 -4.17
N ILE A 241 4.66 33.10 -4.83
CA ILE A 241 5.98 32.93 -5.46
C ILE A 241 7.12 33.21 -4.47
N ILE A 242 7.25 34.45 -4.01
CA ILE A 242 8.42 34.90 -3.24
C ILE A 242 8.11 36.12 -2.36
N ASN A 243 8.87 36.28 -1.28
CA ASN A 243 8.83 37.45 -0.40
C ASN A 243 9.83 38.53 -0.89
N SER A 244 9.72 39.74 -0.37
CA SER A 244 10.69 40.81 -0.62
C SER A 244 11.94 40.65 0.24
N GLU A 245 13.09 41.11 -0.26
CA GLU A 245 14.32 41.22 0.54
C GLU A 245 14.16 42.23 1.70
N HIS A 246 13.29 43.23 1.55
CA HIS A 246 13.10 44.29 2.55
C HIS A 246 12.60 43.77 3.91
N SER A 247 11.69 42.79 3.90
CA SER A 247 11.03 42.25 5.09
C SER A 247 11.54 40.86 5.48
N LYS A 248 12.73 40.50 4.99
CA LYS A 248 13.37 39.21 5.22
C LYS A 248 13.61 38.98 6.71
N ILE A 249 13.22 37.78 7.18
CA ILE A 249 13.56 37.31 8.51
C ILE A 249 15.04 36.92 8.60
N SER A 250 15.65 37.21 9.74
CA SER A 250 17.05 36.89 10.07
C SER A 250 17.16 36.38 11.51
N LEU A 251 18.37 36.01 11.94
CA LEU A 251 18.62 35.63 13.33
C LEU A 251 18.35 36.76 14.33
N ASP A 252 18.46 38.02 13.88
CA ASP A 252 18.22 39.20 14.72
C ASP A 252 16.74 39.60 14.81
N THR A 253 15.89 39.01 13.97
CA THR A 253 14.45 39.29 13.93
C THR A 253 13.80 38.88 15.25
N LYS A 254 13.07 39.80 15.86
CA LYS A 254 12.34 39.55 17.13
C LYS A 254 10.84 39.43 16.94
N ASN A 255 10.30 40.21 16.02
CA ASN A 255 8.87 40.30 15.80
C ASN A 255 8.54 39.73 14.43
N VAL A 256 7.82 38.61 14.39
CA VAL A 256 7.51 37.92 13.14
C VAL A 256 6.05 38.16 12.79
N PHE A 257 5.82 38.79 11.63
CA PHE A 257 4.50 38.91 11.02
C PHE A 257 4.26 37.78 10.03
N PHE A 258 3.16 37.07 10.22
CA PHE A 258 2.73 35.99 9.33
C PHE A 258 1.63 36.50 8.40
N GLU A 259 1.77 36.19 7.12
CA GLU A 259 0.75 36.40 6.10
C GLU A 259 0.55 35.12 5.31
N ILE A 260 -0.63 34.53 5.39
CA ILE A 260 -0.90 33.24 4.76
C ILE A 260 -2.05 33.41 3.78
N THR A 261 -1.72 33.41 2.49
CA THR A 261 -2.69 33.58 1.41
C THR A 261 -3.14 32.24 0.86
N ALA A 262 -4.42 32.13 0.48
CA ALA A 262 -4.99 30.84 0.11
C ALA A 262 -6.17 30.90 -0.85
N THR A 263 -6.39 29.78 -1.51
CA THR A 263 -7.66 29.43 -2.16
C THR A 263 -8.57 28.64 -1.23
N ASP A 264 -8.03 28.03 -0.18
CA ASP A 264 -8.75 27.29 0.87
C ASP A 264 -8.48 27.92 2.26
N ILE A 265 -9.50 28.60 2.81
CA ILE A 265 -9.42 29.29 4.11
C ILE A 265 -9.18 28.33 5.28
N THR A 266 -9.75 27.13 5.26
CA THR A 266 -9.62 26.16 6.36
C THR A 266 -8.18 25.69 6.45
N LYS A 267 -7.57 25.36 5.30
CA LYS A 267 -6.14 24.99 5.26
C LYS A 267 -5.25 26.17 5.67
N ALA A 268 -5.58 27.39 5.26
CA ALA A 268 -4.83 28.59 5.66
C ALA A 268 -4.81 28.74 7.19
N LYS A 269 -5.96 28.57 7.85
CA LYS A 269 -6.09 28.60 9.31
C LYS A 269 -5.29 27.50 9.99
N ILE A 270 -5.33 26.27 9.47
CA ILE A 270 -4.54 25.14 10.01
C ILE A 270 -3.04 25.44 9.90
N VAL A 271 -2.57 25.92 8.75
CA VAL A 271 -1.16 26.25 8.53
C VAL A 271 -0.71 27.39 9.45
N LEU A 272 -1.51 28.45 9.59
CA LEU A 272 -1.24 29.54 10.53
C LEU A 272 -1.13 29.02 11.96
N ASN A 273 -2.14 28.26 12.39
CA ASN A 273 -2.21 27.69 13.73
C ASN A 273 -1.05 26.74 14.03
N THR A 274 -0.60 25.98 13.03
CA THR A 274 0.56 25.08 13.17
C THR A 274 1.84 25.89 13.36
N MET A 275 2.12 26.88 12.48
CA MET A 275 3.32 27.72 12.58
C MET A 275 3.41 28.43 13.94
N ILE A 276 2.33 29.07 14.37
CA ILE A 276 2.31 29.78 15.65
C ILE A 276 2.39 28.82 16.84
N ALA A 277 1.74 27.65 16.78
CA ALA A 277 1.77 26.70 17.89
C ALA A 277 3.15 26.08 18.10
N MET A 278 3.92 25.87 17.03
CA MET A 278 5.30 25.37 17.15
C MET A 278 6.22 26.43 17.73
N PHE A 279 6.20 27.66 17.19
CA PHE A 279 7.22 28.66 17.51
C PHE A 279 6.88 29.65 18.63
N SER A 280 5.62 29.73 19.06
CA SER A 280 5.24 30.59 20.18
C SER A 280 5.86 30.19 21.52
N GLU A 281 6.43 28.99 21.63
CA GLU A 281 7.18 28.58 22.83
C GLU A 281 8.49 29.36 23.02
N TYR A 282 9.02 29.94 21.94
CA TYR A 282 10.25 30.75 21.96
C TYR A 282 10.00 32.25 22.10
N CYS A 283 8.74 32.67 22.26
CA CYS A 283 8.41 34.06 22.60
C CYS A 283 8.77 34.37 24.06
N ALA A 284 9.12 35.63 24.36
CA ALA A 284 9.37 36.08 25.74
C ALA A 284 8.19 35.79 26.69
N LYS A 285 6.95 35.81 26.17
CA LYS A 285 5.77 35.24 26.82
C LYS A 285 5.35 33.99 26.04
N PRO A 286 5.73 32.78 26.50
CA PRO A 286 5.46 31.55 25.77
C PRO A 286 3.98 31.36 25.45
N PHE A 287 3.69 30.76 24.30
CA PHE A 287 2.34 30.40 23.83
C PHE A 287 1.37 31.58 23.73
N THR A 288 1.89 32.79 23.55
CA THR A 288 1.11 34.02 23.38
C THR A 288 1.25 34.54 21.95
N VAL A 289 0.11 34.85 21.30
CA VAL A 289 0.06 35.32 19.90
C VAL A 289 -0.69 36.64 19.82
N GLU A 290 -0.14 37.63 19.12
CA GLU A 290 -0.82 38.89 18.85
C GLU A 290 -1.76 38.74 17.63
N PRO A 291 -3.07 38.99 17.80
CA PRO A 291 -4.03 38.83 16.73
C PRO A 291 -4.03 40.01 15.75
N VAL A 292 -4.32 39.72 14.48
CA VAL A 292 -4.46 40.68 13.38
C VAL A 292 -5.90 40.71 12.91
N GLN A 293 -6.46 41.91 12.74
CA GLN A 293 -7.82 42.08 12.23
C GLN A 293 -7.81 42.07 10.70
N ILE A 294 -8.49 41.09 10.10
CA ILE A 294 -8.68 40.98 8.66
C ILE A 294 -9.97 41.69 8.26
N ASN A 295 -9.88 42.64 7.34
CA ASN A 295 -10.98 43.44 6.84
C ASN A 295 -11.15 43.21 5.34
N TYR A 296 -12.23 42.56 4.93
CA TYR A 296 -12.56 42.38 3.52
C TYR A 296 -13.33 43.60 3.01
N GLU A 297 -12.99 44.10 1.81
CA GLU A 297 -13.77 45.14 1.16
C GLU A 297 -15.13 44.60 0.69
N ASP A 298 -15.14 43.40 0.11
CA ASP A 298 -16.37 42.74 -0.31
C ASP A 298 -16.99 41.94 0.85
N GLN A 299 -17.68 42.66 1.73
CA GLN A 299 -18.34 42.08 2.90
C GLN A 299 -19.62 41.30 2.57
N THR A 300 -20.05 41.30 1.30
CA THR A 300 -21.23 40.53 0.88
C THR A 300 -20.92 39.04 0.80
N VAL A 301 -19.68 38.70 0.46
CA VAL A 301 -19.20 37.31 0.34
C VAL A 301 -18.34 36.91 1.53
N TYR A 302 -17.49 37.81 2.02
CA TYR A 302 -16.50 37.51 3.05
C TYR A 302 -16.76 38.27 4.34
N LYS A 303 -16.52 37.65 5.49
CA LYS A 303 -16.71 38.30 6.80
C LYS A 303 -15.38 38.79 7.34
N ASN A 304 -15.38 39.97 7.94
CA ASN A 304 -14.25 40.44 8.72
C ASN A 304 -14.04 39.50 9.91
N GLU A 305 -12.80 39.11 10.16
CA GLU A 305 -12.46 38.16 11.21
C GLU A 305 -11.17 38.55 11.92
N LEU A 306 -11.07 38.16 13.17
CA LEU A 306 -9.86 38.30 13.96
C LEU A 306 -9.07 36.99 13.84
N THR A 307 -7.84 37.06 13.36
CA THR A 307 -6.99 35.87 13.19
C THR A 307 -5.76 35.99 14.09
N PRO A 308 -5.22 34.87 14.61
CA PRO A 308 -5.71 33.49 14.47
C PRO A 308 -6.89 33.18 15.42
N ASP A 309 -7.64 32.13 15.10
CA ASP A 309 -8.61 31.53 16.03
C ASP A 309 -7.90 30.45 16.85
N LEU A 310 -7.76 30.71 18.16
CA LEU A 310 -7.08 29.83 19.11
C LEU A 310 -8.03 29.06 20.02
N ASN A 311 -9.34 29.05 19.73
CA ASN A 311 -10.30 28.32 20.55
C ASN A 311 -10.15 26.81 20.37
N ASN A 312 -10.12 26.08 21.48
CA ASN A 312 -10.20 24.62 21.46
C ASN A 312 -11.59 24.18 20.99
N ARG A 313 -11.63 23.03 20.31
CA ARG A 313 -12.88 22.39 19.90
C ARG A 313 -13.19 21.25 20.86
N SER A 314 -14.39 21.25 21.43
CA SER A 314 -14.82 20.14 22.30
C SER A 314 -15.38 19.00 21.45
N VAL A 315 -14.94 17.76 21.71
CA VAL A 315 -15.48 16.53 21.12
C VAL A 315 -16.00 15.63 22.22
N GLU A 316 -17.29 15.30 22.18
CA GLU A 316 -17.92 14.38 23.13
C GLU A 316 -17.78 12.93 22.65
N VAL A 317 -17.29 12.05 23.53
CA VAL A 317 -17.05 10.64 23.23
C VAL A 317 -17.76 9.75 24.25
N GLN A 318 -18.51 8.77 23.76
CA GLN A 318 -19.17 7.79 24.62
C GLN A 318 -18.17 6.71 25.07
N ILE A 319 -18.13 6.44 26.38
CA ILE A 319 -17.25 5.42 26.98
C ILE A 319 -17.54 4.04 26.38
N LYS A 320 -18.83 3.73 26.15
CA LYS A 320 -19.24 2.49 25.49
C LYS A 320 -18.59 2.31 24.11
N ASN A 321 -18.44 3.38 23.34
CA ASN A 321 -17.85 3.30 22.01
C ASN A 321 -16.34 3.02 22.10
N ILE A 322 -15.62 3.73 22.99
CA ILE A 322 -14.21 3.47 23.31
C ILE A 322 -14.02 1.98 23.63
N GLN A 323 -14.81 1.46 24.58
CA GLN A 323 -14.74 0.07 25.00
C GLN A 323 -15.01 -0.90 23.85
N SER A 324 -16.11 -0.69 23.12
CA SER A 324 -16.52 -1.60 22.06
C SER A 324 -15.58 -1.61 20.85
N MET A 325 -14.96 -0.48 20.51
CA MET A 325 -14.10 -0.35 19.34
C MET A 325 -12.68 -0.85 19.62
N LEU A 326 -12.13 -0.55 20.79
CA LEU A 326 -10.76 -0.98 21.15
C LEU A 326 -10.72 -2.42 21.65
N PHE A 327 -11.72 -2.86 22.43
CA PHE A 327 -11.65 -4.13 23.18
C PHE A 327 -12.77 -5.12 22.84
N GLY A 328 -13.76 -4.71 22.05
CA GLY A 328 -14.89 -5.56 21.70
C GLY A 328 -15.91 -5.71 22.84
N LYS A 329 -16.59 -6.87 22.88
CA LYS A 329 -17.71 -7.15 23.82
C LYS A 329 -17.36 -8.12 24.94
N ARG A 330 -16.10 -8.55 25.07
CA ARG A 330 -15.65 -9.49 26.13
C ARG A 330 -15.25 -8.73 27.39
N ASP A 331 -14.97 -9.49 28.46
CA ASP A 331 -14.84 -9.02 29.84
C ASP A 331 -14.25 -7.62 29.96
N PRO A 332 -14.86 -6.74 30.78
CA PRO A 332 -14.47 -5.36 30.88
C PRO A 332 -13.01 -5.24 31.29
N ILE A 333 -12.19 -4.70 30.41
CA ILE A 333 -10.88 -4.17 30.80
C ILE A 333 -11.16 -2.99 31.73
N ASP A 334 -10.49 -2.98 32.87
CA ASP A 334 -10.62 -1.94 33.89
C ASP A 334 -9.97 -0.63 33.41
N LEU A 335 -10.71 0.05 32.53
CA LEU A 335 -10.49 1.41 32.08
C LEU A 335 -11.58 2.27 32.69
N ASP A 336 -11.31 2.75 33.90
CA ASP A 336 -12.13 3.78 34.52
C ASP A 336 -12.00 5.11 33.75
N VAL A 337 -12.93 6.03 34.05
CA VAL A 337 -13.01 7.31 33.34
C VAL A 337 -11.74 8.13 33.52
N ASP A 338 -11.14 8.07 34.72
CA ASP A 338 -9.91 8.79 35.04
C ASP A 338 -8.73 8.29 34.22
N ARG A 339 -8.60 6.97 34.03
CA ARG A 339 -7.57 6.39 33.17
C ARG A 339 -7.81 6.71 31.70
N ILE A 340 -9.06 6.72 31.23
CA ILE A 340 -9.37 7.15 29.85
C ILE A 340 -8.94 8.59 29.63
N CYS A 341 -9.27 9.51 30.55
CA CYS A 341 -8.86 10.91 30.45
C CYS A 341 -7.33 11.06 30.43
N LYS A 342 -6.60 10.30 31.27
CA LYS A 342 -5.13 10.28 31.24
C LYS A 342 -4.55 9.81 29.92
N LEU A 343 -5.18 8.82 29.26
CA LEU A 343 -4.75 8.36 27.94
C LEU A 343 -4.95 9.44 26.87
N CYS A 344 -6.04 10.18 26.94
CA CYS A 344 -6.25 11.37 26.10
C CYS A 344 -5.16 12.43 26.36
N ASP A 345 -4.84 12.70 27.62
CA ASP A 345 -3.83 13.69 28.00
C ASP A 345 -2.45 13.34 27.40
N LYS A 346 -2.06 12.05 27.40
CA LYS A 346 -0.82 11.56 26.75
C LYS A 346 -0.78 11.87 25.24
N MET A 347 -1.93 12.01 24.59
CA MET A 347 -2.06 12.38 23.17
C MET A 347 -2.40 13.86 22.96
N GLN A 348 -2.13 14.69 23.97
CA GLN A 348 -2.31 16.14 23.94
C GLN A 348 -3.77 16.60 23.92
N LEU A 349 -4.72 15.74 24.32
CA LEU A 349 -6.14 16.06 24.40
C LEU A 349 -6.55 16.22 25.87
N ASP A 350 -6.84 17.44 26.31
CA ASP A 350 -7.32 17.71 27.68
C ASP A 350 -8.74 17.17 27.82
N ALA A 351 -8.87 15.97 28.37
CA ALA A 351 -10.13 15.27 28.49
C ALA A 351 -10.69 15.33 29.91
N LYS A 352 -11.99 15.57 30.02
CA LYS A 352 -12.70 15.66 31.30
C LYS A 352 -13.95 14.78 31.29
N PRO A 353 -14.33 14.19 32.45
CA PRO A 353 -15.62 13.53 32.56
C PRO A 353 -16.73 14.56 32.32
N SER A 354 -17.72 14.20 31.50
CA SER A 354 -18.93 14.99 31.35
C SER A 354 -19.79 14.90 32.62
N GLY A 355 -20.71 15.85 32.80
CA GLY A 355 -21.75 15.75 33.84
C GLY A 355 -22.62 14.50 33.69
N ASN A 356 -22.68 13.93 32.48
CA ASN A 356 -23.19 12.59 32.23
C ASN A 356 -22.06 11.56 32.40
N LYS A 357 -22.19 10.68 33.41
CA LYS A 357 -21.16 9.68 33.80
C LYS A 357 -20.76 8.66 32.72
N ASN A 358 -21.41 8.69 31.55
CA ASN A 358 -21.20 7.75 30.45
C ASN A 358 -20.37 8.34 29.28
N THR A 359 -19.90 9.58 29.42
CA THR A 359 -19.26 10.35 28.35
C THR A 359 -18.05 11.14 28.87
N ILE A 360 -17.05 11.30 28.02
CA ILE A 360 -15.94 12.24 28.23
C ILE A 360 -16.05 13.37 27.21
N ILE A 361 -15.53 14.54 27.56
CA ILE A 361 -15.36 15.69 26.67
C ILE A 361 -13.86 15.89 26.49
N ALA A 362 -13.36 15.70 25.27
CA ALA A 362 -11.98 15.96 24.90
C ALA A 362 -11.86 17.35 24.28
N GLU A 363 -11.01 18.19 24.84
CA GLU A 363 -10.67 19.50 24.28
C GLU A 363 -9.54 19.34 23.26
N VAL A 364 -9.88 19.55 21.99
CA VAL A 364 -8.97 19.42 20.86
C VAL A 364 -8.20 20.73 20.68
N PRO A 365 -6.86 20.73 20.88
CA PRO A 365 -6.05 21.92 20.69
C PRO A 365 -5.93 22.26 19.20
N ILE A 366 -5.53 23.51 18.91
CA ILE A 366 -5.32 24.01 17.54
C ILE A 366 -4.29 23.22 16.73
N THR A 367 -3.40 22.49 17.39
CA THR A 367 -2.40 21.62 16.77
C THR A 367 -3.02 20.36 16.16
N ARG A 368 -4.15 19.90 16.70
CA ARG A 368 -4.81 18.63 16.33
C ARG A 368 -5.96 18.87 15.35
N SER A 369 -5.59 19.31 14.14
CA SER A 369 -6.54 19.52 13.04
C SER A 369 -7.09 18.22 12.44
N ASP A 370 -6.45 17.09 12.74
CA ASP A 370 -6.81 15.74 12.32
C ASP A 370 -8.03 15.17 13.04
N ILE A 371 -8.38 15.70 14.22
CA ILE A 371 -9.54 15.23 14.97
C ILE A 371 -10.80 15.88 14.41
N LEU A 372 -11.58 15.09 13.67
CA LEU A 372 -12.81 15.49 13.00
C LEU A 372 -14.03 14.74 13.54
N HIS A 373 -13.81 13.60 14.21
CA HIS A 373 -14.83 12.71 14.70
C HIS A 373 -14.42 12.10 16.07
N PRO A 374 -15.37 11.69 16.93
CA PRO A 374 -15.08 10.97 18.17
C PRO A 374 -14.19 9.72 18.01
N VAL A 375 -14.16 9.13 16.81
CA VAL A 375 -13.31 7.97 16.50
C VAL A 375 -11.83 8.33 16.49
N ASP A 376 -11.46 9.56 16.13
CA ASP A 376 -10.06 10.01 16.13
C ASP A 376 -9.54 10.11 17.58
N VAL A 377 -10.42 10.46 18.53
CA VAL A 377 -10.10 10.41 19.96
C VAL A 377 -9.95 8.96 20.45
N ILE A 378 -10.79 8.04 19.94
CA ILE A 378 -10.67 6.61 20.26
C ILE A 378 -9.36 6.02 19.73
N GLU A 379 -8.93 6.44 18.54
CA GLU A 379 -7.64 6.10 17.95
C GLU A 379 -6.48 6.54 18.86
N ASP A 380 -6.48 7.80 19.29
CA ASP A 380 -5.48 8.34 20.22
C ASP A 380 -5.45 7.59 21.56
N ILE A 381 -6.62 7.27 22.13
CA ILE A 381 -6.71 6.45 23.35
C ILE A 381 -6.06 5.08 23.12
N GLY A 382 -6.30 4.47 21.95
CA GLY A 382 -5.70 3.19 21.59
C GLY A 382 -4.17 3.26 21.45
N ILE A 383 -3.65 4.33 20.84
CA ILE A 383 -2.20 4.57 20.74
C ILE A 383 -1.59 4.74 22.14
N ALA A 384 -2.16 5.61 22.97
CA ALA A 384 -1.69 5.85 24.34
C ALA A 384 -1.77 4.62 25.25
N TYR A 385 -2.76 3.75 25.02
CA TYR A 385 -2.90 2.47 25.69
C TYR A 385 -1.84 1.46 25.24
N GLY A 386 -1.36 1.59 24.00
CA GLY A 386 -0.46 0.66 23.32
C GLY A 386 -1.23 -0.48 22.68
N PHE A 387 -1.23 -0.55 21.35
CA PHE A 387 -1.97 -1.58 20.61
C PHE A 387 -1.55 -3.02 20.99
N ASN A 388 -0.29 -3.25 21.34
CA ASN A 388 0.17 -4.56 21.79
C ASN A 388 -0.43 -5.01 23.14
N ASN A 389 -1.01 -4.08 23.90
CA ASN A 389 -1.70 -4.39 25.15
C ASN A 389 -3.16 -4.79 24.92
N ILE A 390 -3.70 -4.58 23.70
CA ILE A 390 -5.07 -4.94 23.35
C ILE A 390 -5.16 -6.45 23.13
N PRO A 391 -6.02 -7.18 23.87
CA PRO A 391 -6.15 -8.63 23.68
C PRO A 391 -6.65 -8.99 22.28
N LEU A 392 -5.92 -9.86 21.59
CA LEU A 392 -6.36 -10.40 20.31
C LEU A 392 -7.61 -11.27 20.49
N THR A 393 -8.68 -10.96 19.75
CA THR A 393 -9.93 -11.71 19.77
C THR A 393 -10.32 -12.18 18.37
N VAL A 394 -11.05 -13.29 18.30
CA VAL A 394 -11.60 -13.81 17.04
C VAL A 394 -13.04 -13.30 16.88
N PRO A 395 -13.42 -12.71 15.73
CA PRO A 395 -14.79 -12.29 15.50
C PRO A 395 -15.74 -13.49 15.55
N GLN A 396 -16.89 -13.35 16.22
CA GLN A 396 -17.88 -14.43 16.38
C GLN A 396 -18.82 -14.61 15.18
N THR A 397 -18.45 -14.07 14.03
CA THR A 397 -19.26 -14.14 12.81
C THR A 397 -18.97 -15.46 12.08
N GLN A 398 -19.97 -16.33 11.98
CA GLN A 398 -19.88 -17.54 11.16
C GLN A 398 -20.28 -17.23 9.72
N THR A 399 -19.41 -17.56 8.77
CA THR A 399 -19.67 -17.40 7.33
C THR A 399 -19.23 -18.67 6.60
N ILE A 400 -19.89 -18.98 5.47
CA ILE A 400 -19.49 -20.05 4.56
C ILE A 400 -18.87 -19.39 3.34
N GLY A 401 -17.56 -19.60 3.14
CA GLY A 401 -16.87 -19.14 1.94
C GLY A 401 -17.24 -19.99 0.72
N MET A 402 -17.26 -19.36 -0.46
CA MET A 402 -17.44 -20.04 -1.74
C MET A 402 -16.40 -19.54 -2.73
N ALA A 403 -15.83 -20.45 -3.53
CA ALA A 403 -14.92 -20.09 -4.60
C ALA A 403 -15.69 -19.48 -5.77
N GLN A 404 -15.14 -18.42 -6.39
CA GLN A 404 -15.66 -17.92 -7.65
C GLN A 404 -15.47 -18.99 -8.73
N PRO A 405 -16.53 -19.43 -9.44
CA PRO A 405 -16.45 -20.55 -10.40
C PRO A 405 -15.36 -20.38 -11.45
N LEU A 406 -15.20 -19.17 -12.01
CA LEU A 406 -14.19 -18.86 -13.02
C LEU A 406 -12.75 -19.04 -12.50
N ASN A 407 -12.47 -18.63 -11.25
CA ASN A 407 -11.15 -18.81 -10.65
C ASN A 407 -10.88 -20.28 -10.35
N LYS A 408 -11.88 -21.00 -9.82
CA LYS A 408 -11.76 -22.44 -9.59
C LYS A 408 -11.48 -23.20 -10.89
N LEU A 409 -12.18 -22.86 -11.97
CA LEU A 409 -11.91 -23.43 -13.29
C LEU A 409 -10.49 -23.11 -13.77
N SER A 410 -10.09 -21.85 -13.65
CA SER A 410 -8.75 -21.40 -14.05
C SER A 410 -7.66 -22.21 -13.33
N ASP A 411 -7.80 -22.44 -12.02
CA ASP A 411 -6.82 -23.19 -11.22
C ASP A 411 -6.77 -24.68 -11.59
N LEU A 412 -7.92 -25.30 -11.89
CA LEU A 412 -7.97 -26.68 -12.37
C LEU A 412 -7.28 -26.83 -13.73
N LEU A 413 -7.52 -25.87 -14.64
CA LEU A 413 -6.86 -25.87 -15.95
C LEU A 413 -5.36 -25.62 -15.83
N ARG A 414 -4.90 -24.74 -14.92
CA ARG A 414 -3.47 -24.53 -14.67
C ARG A 414 -2.75 -25.81 -14.27
N ASP A 415 -3.30 -26.57 -13.33
CA ASP A 415 -2.70 -27.84 -12.88
C ASP A 415 -2.62 -28.85 -14.02
N GLU A 416 -3.69 -29.01 -14.80
CA GLU A 416 -3.73 -29.97 -15.90
C GLU A 416 -2.85 -29.58 -17.10
N ILE A 417 -2.77 -28.29 -17.46
CA ILE A 417 -1.87 -27.81 -18.52
C ILE A 417 -0.40 -27.97 -18.09
N SER A 418 -0.11 -27.74 -16.80
CA SER A 418 1.22 -27.99 -16.24
C SER A 418 1.61 -29.47 -16.32
N ARG A 419 0.67 -30.38 -16.03
CA ARG A 419 0.86 -31.84 -16.20
C ARG A 419 1.07 -32.27 -17.65
N ALA A 420 0.59 -31.48 -18.61
CA ALA A 420 0.88 -31.67 -20.04
C ALA A 420 2.29 -31.17 -20.46
N GLY A 421 3.11 -30.72 -19.50
CA GLY A 421 4.48 -30.30 -19.69
C GLY A 421 4.64 -28.84 -20.13
N TYR A 422 3.62 -28.01 -19.94
CA TYR A 422 3.71 -26.57 -20.16
C TYR A 422 4.16 -25.85 -18.89
N ILE A 423 4.89 -24.74 -19.07
CA ILE A 423 5.38 -23.89 -17.97
C ILE A 423 4.51 -22.64 -17.90
N GLU A 424 3.94 -22.36 -16.72
CA GLU A 424 3.09 -21.17 -16.53
C GLU A 424 3.94 -19.89 -16.50
N LEU A 425 3.42 -18.85 -17.14
CA LEU A 425 3.99 -17.51 -17.20
C LEU A 425 3.16 -16.54 -16.37
N LEU A 426 3.77 -15.40 -16.02
CA LEU A 426 3.11 -14.26 -15.42
C LEU A 426 3.56 -12.99 -16.15
N THR A 427 2.77 -12.53 -17.12
CA THR A 427 3.13 -11.38 -17.95
C THR A 427 2.44 -10.11 -17.49
N HIS A 428 2.97 -8.94 -17.89
CA HIS A 428 2.38 -7.66 -17.54
C HIS A 428 1.01 -7.47 -18.22
N GLY A 429 0.05 -6.92 -17.48
CA GLY A 429 -1.25 -6.51 -18.02
C GLY A 429 -1.20 -5.25 -18.90
N LEU A 430 -0.07 -4.55 -18.93
CA LEU A 430 0.18 -3.37 -19.74
C LEU A 430 1.23 -3.69 -20.81
N CYS A 431 1.05 -3.13 -22.00
CA CYS A 431 2.02 -3.21 -23.10
C CYS A 431 2.03 -1.91 -23.93
N SER A 432 2.98 -1.80 -24.85
CA SER A 432 2.95 -0.70 -25.82
C SER A 432 1.83 -0.92 -26.83
N HIS A 433 1.34 0.18 -27.42
CA HIS A 433 0.31 0.11 -28.45
C HIS A 433 0.78 -0.73 -29.66
N LYS A 434 2.05 -0.56 -30.05
CA LYS A 434 2.69 -1.32 -31.13
C LYS A 434 2.71 -2.82 -30.87
N GLU A 435 3.07 -3.24 -29.66
CA GLU A 435 3.09 -4.66 -29.30
C GLU A 435 1.70 -5.30 -29.37
N ASN A 436 0.67 -4.55 -29.00
CA ASN A 436 -0.71 -5.03 -28.96
C ASN A 436 -1.35 -5.17 -30.37
N PHE A 437 -0.89 -4.38 -31.34
CA PHE A 437 -1.46 -4.33 -32.69
C PHE A 437 -0.44 -4.61 -33.80
N GLU A 438 0.45 -3.66 -34.06
CA GLU A 438 1.42 -3.68 -35.18
C GLU A 438 2.27 -4.96 -35.16
N TYR A 439 2.82 -5.34 -34.01
CA TYR A 439 3.72 -6.49 -33.91
C TYR A 439 2.99 -7.81 -34.10
N LEU A 440 1.71 -7.88 -33.71
CA LEU A 440 0.82 -9.02 -33.98
C LEU A 440 0.25 -9.00 -35.41
N ASN A 441 0.65 -8.05 -36.25
CA ASN A 441 0.12 -7.86 -37.61
C ASN A 441 -1.40 -7.62 -37.63
N ARG A 442 -1.92 -6.96 -36.59
CA ARG A 442 -3.33 -6.58 -36.43
C ARG A 442 -3.50 -5.09 -36.72
N ALA A 443 -4.65 -4.73 -37.29
CA ALA A 443 -5.03 -3.33 -37.38
C ALA A 443 -5.63 -2.89 -36.04
N ASP A 444 -5.30 -1.68 -35.62
CA ASP A 444 -6.03 -1.01 -34.54
C ASP A 444 -7.33 -0.44 -35.10
N ASP A 445 -8.45 -0.78 -34.47
CA ASP A 445 -9.78 -0.27 -34.81
C ASP A 445 -10.13 1.01 -34.01
N GLY A 446 -9.29 1.41 -33.06
CA GLY A 446 -9.49 2.56 -32.18
C GLY A 446 -10.55 2.33 -31.09
N HIS A 447 -11.14 1.13 -31.02
CA HIS A 447 -12.28 0.81 -30.17
C HIS A 447 -12.12 -0.49 -29.39
N THR A 448 -11.03 -1.24 -29.55
CA THR A 448 -10.80 -2.49 -28.80
C THR A 448 -9.96 -2.29 -27.54
N ALA A 449 -8.92 -1.45 -27.55
CA ALA A 449 -7.95 -1.34 -26.46
C ALA A 449 -8.17 -0.12 -25.55
N VAL A 450 -8.01 -0.32 -24.24
CA VAL A 450 -7.99 0.77 -23.26
C VAL A 450 -6.60 1.44 -23.25
N VAL A 451 -6.56 2.75 -23.52
CA VAL A 451 -5.33 3.55 -23.60
C VAL A 451 -5.13 4.38 -22.32
N LEU A 452 -3.93 4.35 -21.76
CA LEU A 452 -3.56 5.14 -20.59
C LEU A 452 -3.33 6.61 -20.98
N SER A 453 -3.88 7.54 -20.20
CA SER A 453 -3.77 8.98 -20.49
C SER A 453 -2.37 9.55 -20.26
N ASN A 454 -1.65 9.06 -19.24
CA ASN A 454 -0.31 9.53 -18.85
C ASN A 454 0.60 8.32 -18.54
N PRO A 455 0.98 7.52 -19.54
CA PRO A 455 1.82 6.36 -19.32
C PRO A 455 3.22 6.78 -18.87
N ALA A 456 3.77 6.09 -17.87
CA ALA A 456 5.10 6.41 -17.34
C ALA A 456 6.21 6.05 -18.34
N THR A 457 5.99 5.04 -19.17
CA THR A 457 6.88 4.58 -20.23
C THR A 457 6.05 4.18 -21.45
N VAL A 458 6.67 4.15 -22.63
CA VAL A 458 6.06 3.67 -23.88
C VAL A 458 5.61 2.21 -23.78
N GLU A 459 6.22 1.43 -22.88
CA GLU A 459 5.86 0.03 -22.65
C GLU A 459 4.51 -0.14 -21.93
N PHE A 460 3.92 0.93 -21.41
CA PHE A 460 2.68 0.91 -20.62
C PHE A 460 1.60 1.84 -21.21
N GLU A 461 1.51 1.91 -22.54
CA GLU A 461 0.54 2.77 -23.25
C GLU A 461 -0.88 2.20 -23.22
N VAL A 462 -1.04 0.88 -23.29
CA VAL A 462 -2.36 0.23 -23.36
C VAL A 462 -2.46 -0.93 -22.38
N VAL A 463 -3.69 -1.23 -21.96
CA VAL A 463 -4.01 -2.49 -21.29
C VAL A 463 -4.12 -3.59 -22.35
N ARG A 464 -3.48 -4.73 -22.12
CA ARG A 464 -3.39 -5.82 -23.11
C ARG A 464 -4.79 -6.31 -23.51
N THR A 465 -5.02 -6.45 -24.82
CA THR A 465 -6.26 -7.04 -25.38
C THR A 465 -6.07 -8.50 -25.79
N SER A 466 -4.82 -8.97 -25.73
CA SER A 466 -4.40 -10.34 -25.99
C SER A 466 -3.22 -10.67 -25.07
N MET A 467 -3.11 -11.94 -24.70
CA MET A 467 -2.00 -12.46 -23.91
C MET A 467 -0.73 -12.68 -24.74
N LEU A 468 -0.87 -12.76 -26.07
CA LEU A 468 0.22 -13.08 -26.99
C LEU A 468 1.45 -12.18 -26.84
N PRO A 469 1.35 -10.83 -26.75
CA PRO A 469 2.53 -9.98 -26.65
C PRO A 469 3.41 -10.35 -25.45
N GLY A 470 2.81 -10.61 -24.29
CA GLY A 470 3.54 -11.01 -23.08
C GLY A 470 4.24 -12.37 -23.25
N VAL A 471 3.52 -13.35 -23.81
CA VAL A 471 4.06 -14.70 -24.06
C VAL A 471 5.22 -14.63 -25.07
N LEU A 472 5.08 -13.89 -26.16
CA LEU A 472 6.11 -13.75 -27.19
C LEU A 472 7.34 -12.97 -26.70
N LYS A 473 7.16 -11.91 -25.91
CA LYS A 473 8.28 -11.22 -25.23
C LYS A 473 9.01 -12.14 -24.26
N THR A 474 8.30 -13.04 -23.61
CA THR A 474 8.94 -14.04 -22.73
C THR A 474 9.84 -14.97 -23.54
N ILE A 475 9.40 -15.45 -24.70
CA ILE A 475 10.24 -16.23 -25.62
C ILE A 475 11.42 -15.39 -26.11
N GLN A 476 11.18 -14.13 -26.49
CA GLN A 476 12.21 -13.20 -26.95
C GLN A 476 13.32 -12.99 -25.90
N ASN A 477 12.95 -12.83 -24.63
CA ASN A 477 13.92 -12.64 -23.54
C ASN A 477 14.66 -13.93 -23.15
N ASN A 478 14.18 -15.09 -23.59
CA ASN A 478 14.74 -16.40 -23.26
C ASN A 478 15.36 -17.13 -24.47
N LYS A 479 15.73 -16.40 -25.54
CA LYS A 479 16.36 -17.00 -26.75
C LYS A 479 17.63 -17.79 -26.49
N ALA A 480 18.35 -17.50 -25.41
CA ALA A 480 19.56 -18.22 -25.02
C ALA A 480 19.28 -19.64 -24.49
N MET A 481 18.03 -19.95 -24.12
CA MET A 481 17.65 -21.28 -23.66
C MET A 481 17.69 -22.29 -24.81
N SER A 482 18.16 -23.49 -24.52
CA SER A 482 18.13 -24.59 -25.49
C SER A 482 16.70 -25.07 -25.71
N ILE A 483 16.14 -24.77 -26.88
CA ILE A 483 14.80 -25.20 -27.29
C ILE A 483 14.81 -26.48 -28.16
N LYS A 484 15.86 -27.30 -28.09
CA LYS A 484 16.04 -28.48 -28.95
C LYS A 484 14.89 -29.49 -28.87
N GLU A 485 14.24 -29.59 -27.71
CA GLU A 485 13.08 -30.46 -27.46
C GLU A 485 11.73 -29.72 -27.59
N GLY A 486 11.78 -28.44 -27.97
CA GLY A 486 10.65 -27.52 -27.94
C GLY A 486 10.40 -26.94 -26.55
N LEU A 487 9.88 -25.71 -26.52
CA LEU A 487 9.51 -24.98 -25.31
C LEU A 487 8.00 -24.77 -25.31
N LYS A 488 7.35 -25.22 -24.23
CA LYS A 488 5.90 -25.16 -24.01
C LYS A 488 5.61 -24.17 -22.88
N LEU A 489 4.94 -23.07 -23.22
CA LEU A 489 4.60 -22.00 -22.28
C LEU A 489 3.10 -21.76 -22.27
N PHE A 490 2.54 -21.37 -21.14
CA PHE A 490 1.14 -20.96 -21.08
C PHE A 490 0.91 -19.89 -20.01
N GLU A 491 -0.21 -19.20 -20.09
CA GLU A 491 -0.67 -18.26 -19.08
C GLU A 491 -2.19 -18.30 -19.03
N VAL A 492 -2.76 -18.24 -17.82
CA VAL A 492 -4.19 -18.06 -17.60
C VAL A 492 -4.38 -16.74 -16.88
N SER A 493 -4.98 -15.74 -17.53
CA SER A 493 -5.10 -14.40 -16.96
C SER A 493 -6.14 -13.55 -17.69
N ASP A 494 -6.35 -12.33 -17.19
CA ASP A 494 -7.31 -11.40 -17.76
C ASP A 494 -6.67 -10.53 -18.86
N VAL A 495 -7.46 -10.28 -19.90
CA VAL A 495 -7.26 -9.18 -20.86
C VAL A 495 -8.38 -8.17 -20.69
N VAL A 496 -8.18 -6.95 -21.20
CA VAL A 496 -9.20 -5.90 -21.13
C VAL A 496 -9.62 -5.51 -22.53
N VAL A 497 -10.92 -5.41 -22.75
CA VAL A 497 -11.52 -4.89 -23.98
C VAL A 497 -12.48 -3.76 -23.62
N ILE A 498 -12.64 -2.79 -24.52
CA ILE A 498 -13.69 -1.78 -24.39
C ILE A 498 -15.05 -2.45 -24.56
N ASP A 499 -15.99 -2.07 -23.69
CA ASP A 499 -17.35 -2.58 -23.67
C ASP A 499 -18.28 -1.47 -23.14
N ASP A 500 -18.96 -0.79 -24.08
CA ASP A 500 -19.85 0.33 -23.79
C ASP A 500 -21.09 -0.07 -22.97
N ASP A 501 -21.41 -1.37 -22.90
CA ASP A 501 -22.51 -1.90 -22.11
C ASP A 501 -22.15 -2.06 -20.62
N THR A 502 -20.88 -1.81 -20.24
CA THR A 502 -20.41 -1.86 -18.85
C THR A 502 -20.33 -0.47 -18.21
N GLU A 503 -20.52 -0.39 -16.89
CA GLU A 503 -20.48 0.88 -16.14
C GLU A 503 -19.13 1.62 -16.23
N THR A 504 -18.05 0.89 -16.52
CA THR A 504 -16.70 1.46 -16.67
C THR A 504 -16.29 1.70 -18.11
N GLY A 505 -17.10 1.28 -19.09
CA GLY A 505 -16.76 1.29 -20.51
C GLY A 505 -15.71 0.25 -20.93
N ALA A 506 -15.38 -0.69 -20.05
CA ALA A 506 -14.42 -1.76 -20.30
C ALA A 506 -14.76 -3.03 -19.52
N LYS A 507 -14.37 -4.18 -20.07
CA LYS A 507 -14.60 -5.50 -19.48
C LYS A 507 -13.30 -6.31 -19.41
N ASN A 508 -13.07 -6.98 -18.27
CA ASN A 508 -12.05 -8.02 -18.13
C ASN A 508 -12.57 -9.33 -18.72
N ILE A 509 -11.73 -10.03 -19.49
CA ILE A 509 -12.03 -11.35 -20.05
C ILE A 509 -10.93 -12.33 -19.65
N ARG A 510 -11.30 -13.43 -18.98
CA ARG A 510 -10.36 -14.48 -18.56
C ARG A 510 -9.99 -15.37 -19.75
N ARG A 511 -8.73 -15.35 -20.15
CA ARG A 511 -8.21 -16.17 -21.26
C ARG A 511 -7.15 -17.17 -20.82
N ILE A 512 -7.04 -18.25 -21.58
CA ILE A 512 -5.84 -19.09 -21.62
C ILE A 512 -5.09 -18.78 -22.90
N CYS A 513 -3.79 -18.55 -22.75
CA CYS A 513 -2.87 -18.46 -23.86
C CYS A 513 -1.79 -19.52 -23.71
N ALA A 514 -1.45 -20.23 -24.77
CA ALA A 514 -0.35 -21.19 -24.79
C ALA A 514 0.50 -21.01 -26.04
N ALA A 515 1.78 -21.34 -25.93
CA ALA A 515 2.73 -21.28 -27.04
C ALA A 515 3.65 -22.50 -27.02
N TYR A 516 3.92 -23.03 -28.21
CA TYR A 516 4.98 -23.97 -28.47
C TYR A 516 5.98 -23.33 -29.44
N THR A 517 7.26 -23.34 -29.10
CA THR A 517 8.34 -22.89 -29.99
C THR A 517 9.46 -23.92 -30.03
N GLY A 518 9.93 -24.28 -31.22
CA GLY A 518 10.87 -25.39 -31.39
C GLY A 518 11.46 -25.47 -32.80
N PRO A 519 12.24 -26.53 -33.11
CA PRO A 519 12.78 -26.75 -34.46
C PRO A 519 11.69 -26.92 -35.53
N THR A 520 10.50 -27.38 -35.13
CA THR A 520 9.29 -27.48 -35.96
C THR A 520 8.21 -26.54 -35.46
N ASP A 521 7.19 -26.28 -36.27
CA ASP A 521 6.10 -25.36 -35.89
C ASP A 521 5.21 -25.89 -34.74
N GLY A 522 5.10 -27.21 -34.60
CA GLY A 522 4.36 -27.86 -33.51
C GLY A 522 2.87 -27.54 -33.49
N PHE A 523 2.25 -27.31 -34.66
CA PHE A 523 0.81 -27.09 -34.76
C PHE A 523 0.01 -28.23 -34.12
N GLU A 524 0.43 -29.48 -34.34
CA GLU A 524 -0.16 -30.68 -33.75
C GLU A 524 -0.05 -30.72 -32.21
N ILE A 525 0.98 -30.09 -31.63
CA ILE A 525 1.16 -30.03 -30.17
C ILE A 525 0.17 -29.04 -29.54
N ILE A 526 -0.03 -27.90 -30.19
CA ILE A 526 -1.03 -26.91 -29.75
C ILE A 526 -2.45 -27.43 -29.99
N HIS A 527 -2.71 -28.09 -31.12
CA HIS A 527 -4.00 -28.73 -31.37
C HIS A 527 -4.30 -29.81 -30.32
N GLY A 528 -3.33 -30.67 -29.99
CA GLY A 528 -3.50 -31.64 -28.91
C GLY A 528 -3.73 -31.02 -27.53
N LEU A 529 -3.21 -29.81 -27.27
CA LEU A 529 -3.55 -29.05 -26.05
C LEU A 529 -5.01 -28.57 -26.07
N VAL A 530 -5.53 -28.12 -27.22
CA VAL A 530 -6.94 -27.77 -27.39
C VAL A 530 -7.84 -28.97 -27.08
N ASP A 531 -7.53 -30.12 -27.68
CA ASP A 531 -8.26 -31.37 -27.46
C ASP A 531 -8.23 -31.77 -25.99
N ARG A 532 -7.06 -31.64 -25.34
CA ARG A 532 -6.92 -31.91 -23.90
C ARG A 532 -7.76 -30.98 -23.05
N ILE A 533 -7.76 -29.66 -23.33
CA ILE A 533 -8.57 -28.69 -22.60
C ILE A 533 -10.07 -29.03 -22.75
N MET A 534 -10.52 -29.31 -23.98
CA MET A 534 -11.93 -29.66 -24.23
C MET A 534 -12.34 -30.98 -23.58
N GLN A 535 -11.45 -31.98 -23.59
CA GLN A 535 -11.64 -33.24 -22.88
C GLN A 535 -11.81 -33.02 -21.37
N LEU A 536 -10.98 -32.16 -20.76
CA LEU A 536 -11.07 -31.82 -19.34
C LEU A 536 -12.36 -31.06 -19.01
N MET A 537 -12.87 -30.27 -19.95
CA MET A 537 -14.18 -29.62 -19.86
C MET A 537 -15.36 -30.57 -20.09
N GLY A 538 -15.11 -31.80 -20.54
CA GLY A 538 -16.16 -32.77 -20.89
C GLY A 538 -16.90 -32.42 -22.19
N ILE A 539 -16.31 -31.61 -23.06
CA ILE A 539 -16.91 -31.18 -24.33
C ILE A 539 -16.27 -32.02 -25.46
N PRO A 540 -17.03 -32.95 -26.09
CA PRO A 540 -16.47 -33.80 -27.13
C PRO A 540 -16.27 -33.04 -28.44
N SER A 541 -15.37 -33.58 -29.28
CA SER A 541 -15.21 -33.13 -30.67
C SER A 541 -16.39 -33.59 -31.52
N GLU A 542 -16.78 -32.80 -32.52
CA GLU A 542 -17.74 -33.23 -33.55
C GLU A 542 -17.39 -34.58 -34.19
N LEU A 543 -16.09 -34.88 -34.30
CA LEU A 543 -15.60 -36.12 -34.90
C LEU A 543 -15.81 -37.36 -34.02
N GLU A 544 -15.99 -37.17 -32.70
CA GLU A 544 -15.97 -38.24 -31.70
C GLU A 544 -17.25 -38.28 -30.86
N MET A 545 -18.18 -37.34 -31.06
CA MET A 545 -19.37 -37.20 -30.23
C MET A 545 -20.40 -38.33 -30.46
N PRO A 546 -21.05 -38.83 -29.39
CA PRO A 546 -22.22 -39.68 -29.52
C PRO A 546 -23.38 -38.96 -30.24
N ALA A 547 -24.24 -39.72 -30.91
CA ALA A 547 -25.47 -39.19 -31.49
C ALA A 547 -26.38 -38.58 -30.40
N GLY A 548 -26.88 -37.37 -30.64
CA GLY A 548 -27.71 -36.63 -29.68
C GLY A 548 -26.92 -35.85 -28.63
N THR A 549 -25.61 -35.67 -28.81
CA THR A 549 -24.81 -34.76 -27.98
C THR A 549 -25.26 -33.32 -28.20
N LYS A 550 -25.61 -32.63 -27.10
CA LYS A 550 -26.14 -31.26 -27.15
C LYS A 550 -25.07 -30.19 -27.34
N GLU A 551 -23.87 -30.48 -26.87
CA GLU A 551 -22.77 -29.53 -26.79
C GLU A 551 -21.47 -30.21 -27.20
N PHE A 552 -20.80 -29.64 -28.19
CA PHE A 552 -19.58 -30.18 -28.77
C PHE A 552 -18.74 -29.03 -29.33
N TYR A 553 -17.47 -29.27 -29.59
CA TYR A 553 -16.63 -28.27 -30.22
C TYR A 553 -16.29 -28.67 -31.66
N THR A 554 -16.06 -27.65 -32.49
CA THR A 554 -15.63 -27.78 -33.89
C THR A 554 -14.41 -26.91 -34.13
N VAL A 555 -13.55 -27.37 -35.04
CA VAL A 555 -12.35 -26.66 -35.47
C VAL A 555 -12.58 -26.19 -36.91
N ALA A 556 -12.80 -24.88 -37.08
CA ALA A 556 -13.07 -24.29 -38.39
C ALA A 556 -11.81 -23.62 -38.95
N PRO A 557 -11.42 -23.85 -40.22
CA PRO A 557 -10.32 -23.12 -40.85
C PRO A 557 -10.54 -21.60 -40.76
N ALA A 558 -9.48 -20.87 -40.43
CA ALA A 558 -9.54 -19.42 -40.23
C ALA A 558 -8.41 -18.71 -40.98
N GLU A 559 -8.66 -17.44 -41.32
CA GLU A 559 -7.67 -16.53 -41.90
C GLU A 559 -7.54 -15.29 -41.02
N GLU A 560 -6.49 -15.21 -40.20
CA GLU A 560 -6.09 -13.96 -39.56
C GLU A 560 -4.63 -13.63 -39.87
N ARG A 561 -4.32 -12.33 -39.99
CA ARG A 561 -2.99 -11.82 -40.32
C ARG A 561 -1.91 -12.17 -39.29
N THR A 562 -2.31 -12.43 -38.04
CA THR A 562 -1.44 -12.90 -36.95
C THR A 562 -0.79 -14.26 -37.28
N TYR A 563 -1.48 -15.10 -38.05
CA TYR A 563 -1.10 -16.48 -38.31
C TYR A 563 -0.61 -16.70 -39.75
N PHE A 564 0.06 -17.82 -39.98
CA PHE A 564 0.49 -18.27 -41.29
C PHE A 564 -0.74 -18.77 -42.10
N PRO A 565 -0.92 -18.32 -43.36
CA PRO A 565 -2.06 -18.72 -44.17
C PRO A 565 -2.23 -20.24 -44.29
N GLY A 566 -3.45 -20.74 -44.09
CA GLY A 566 -3.76 -22.17 -44.11
C GLY A 566 -3.31 -22.95 -42.87
N ARG A 567 -2.72 -22.29 -41.86
CA ARG A 567 -2.29 -22.90 -40.58
C ARG A 567 -2.88 -22.15 -39.38
N CYS A 568 -4.17 -21.84 -39.46
CA CYS A 568 -4.95 -21.19 -38.42
C CYS A 568 -6.36 -21.79 -38.37
N ALA A 569 -6.91 -21.92 -37.16
CA ALA A 569 -8.26 -22.37 -36.94
C ALA A 569 -8.96 -21.61 -35.81
N TYR A 570 -10.28 -21.44 -35.95
CA TYR A 570 -11.15 -21.03 -34.87
C TYR A 570 -11.67 -22.23 -34.10
N LEU A 571 -11.68 -22.08 -32.78
CA LEU A 571 -12.30 -23.01 -31.87
C LEU A 571 -13.73 -22.55 -31.58
N MET A 572 -14.70 -23.31 -32.06
CA MET A 572 -16.12 -22.97 -32.02
C MET A 572 -16.87 -23.93 -31.10
N LEU A 573 -17.57 -23.40 -30.11
CA LEU A 573 -18.51 -24.14 -29.27
C LEU A 573 -19.87 -24.21 -29.97
N GLN A 574 -20.35 -25.42 -30.19
CA GLN A 574 -21.67 -25.72 -30.76
C GLN A 574 -22.64 -26.07 -29.63
N LYS A 575 -23.87 -25.57 -29.73
CA LYS A 575 -24.98 -25.89 -28.82
C LYS A 575 -26.26 -26.13 -29.63
N GLU A 576 -27.03 -27.14 -29.26
CA GLU A 576 -28.26 -27.57 -29.98
C GLU A 576 -29.23 -26.40 -30.25
N ASP A 577 -29.41 -25.49 -29.28
CA ASP A 577 -30.38 -24.39 -29.34
C ASP A 577 -29.74 -22.98 -29.35
N ALA A 578 -28.45 -22.86 -29.68
CA ALA A 578 -27.77 -21.56 -29.73
C ALA A 578 -26.86 -21.41 -30.95
N LYS A 579 -26.51 -20.16 -31.26
CA LYS A 579 -25.55 -19.88 -32.33
C LYS A 579 -24.17 -20.40 -31.93
N PRO A 580 -23.36 -20.89 -32.90
CA PRO A 580 -21.98 -21.26 -32.64
C PRO A 580 -21.21 -20.11 -32.01
N GLN A 581 -20.57 -20.33 -30.87
CA GLN A 581 -19.80 -19.31 -30.15
C GLN A 581 -18.31 -19.54 -30.38
N ARG A 582 -17.60 -18.50 -30.84
CA ARG A 582 -16.14 -18.54 -30.94
C ARG A 582 -15.52 -18.45 -29.55
N LEU A 583 -14.76 -19.46 -29.16
CA LEU A 583 -13.98 -19.46 -27.93
C LEU A 583 -12.62 -18.82 -28.14
N GLY A 584 -12.02 -18.95 -29.31
CA GLY A 584 -10.69 -18.43 -29.56
C GLY A 584 -10.11 -18.85 -30.89
N ALA A 585 -8.79 -18.74 -31.01
CA ALA A 585 -8.04 -19.14 -32.19
C ALA A 585 -6.73 -19.82 -31.80
N PHE A 586 -6.26 -20.71 -32.67
CA PHE A 586 -4.91 -21.27 -32.58
C PHE A 586 -4.31 -21.44 -33.97
N GLY A 587 -2.98 -21.44 -34.03
CA GLY A 587 -2.28 -21.54 -35.31
C GLY A 587 -0.79 -21.28 -35.21
N VAL A 588 -0.12 -21.48 -36.34
CA VAL A 588 1.30 -21.13 -36.52
C VAL A 588 1.41 -19.63 -36.75
N LEU A 589 2.28 -18.93 -36.02
CA LEU A 589 2.47 -17.49 -36.18
C LEU A 589 3.02 -17.13 -37.57
N ASN A 590 2.56 -15.99 -38.08
CA ASN A 590 3.07 -15.44 -39.34
C ASN A 590 4.55 -15.05 -39.19
N PRO A 591 5.42 -15.31 -40.20
CA PRO A 591 6.81 -14.87 -40.18
C PRO A 591 7.02 -13.37 -39.90
N VAL A 592 6.06 -12.52 -40.27
CA VAL A 592 6.08 -11.09 -39.94
C VAL A 592 5.99 -10.87 -38.43
N VAL A 593 5.10 -11.59 -37.73
CA VAL A 593 4.96 -11.52 -36.27
C VAL A 593 6.22 -12.06 -35.59
N LEU A 594 6.74 -13.20 -36.05
CA LEU A 594 8.00 -13.75 -35.54
C LEU A 594 9.12 -12.72 -35.67
N LYS A 595 9.25 -12.06 -36.83
CA LYS A 595 10.25 -11.01 -37.05
C LYS A 595 10.05 -9.81 -36.13
N ASN A 596 8.81 -9.35 -35.93
CA ASN A 596 8.51 -8.19 -35.08
C ASN A 596 8.86 -8.43 -33.61
N PHE A 597 8.65 -9.66 -33.11
CA PHE A 597 9.09 -10.08 -31.77
C PHE A 597 10.52 -10.65 -31.75
N ASP A 598 11.24 -10.60 -32.87
CA ASP A 598 12.60 -11.10 -33.05
C ASP A 598 12.77 -12.60 -32.67
N LEU A 599 11.77 -13.42 -32.98
CA LEU A 599 11.76 -14.85 -32.71
C LEU A 599 12.40 -15.64 -33.87
N LEU A 600 13.37 -16.49 -33.54
CA LEU A 600 14.13 -17.26 -34.52
C LEU A 600 13.41 -18.51 -35.04
N ASN A 601 12.53 -19.07 -34.21
CA ASN A 601 11.95 -20.40 -34.44
C ASN A 601 10.46 -20.29 -34.74
N PRO A 602 9.91 -21.18 -35.58
CA PRO A 602 8.48 -21.24 -35.78
C PRO A 602 7.79 -21.48 -34.43
N THR A 603 6.65 -20.83 -34.25
CA THR A 603 5.94 -20.83 -32.98
C THR A 603 4.45 -20.96 -33.24
N SER A 604 3.83 -21.98 -32.64
CA SER A 604 2.37 -22.16 -32.65
C SER A 604 1.80 -21.66 -31.35
N VAL A 605 0.64 -21.01 -31.41
CA VAL A 605 -0.02 -20.43 -30.24
C VAL A 605 -1.50 -20.78 -30.21
N LEU A 606 -2.07 -20.76 -29.02
CA LEU A 606 -3.49 -20.89 -28.71
C LEU A 606 -3.87 -19.70 -27.84
N GLU A 607 -5.00 -19.05 -28.12
CA GLU A 607 -5.63 -18.11 -27.19
C GLU A 607 -7.15 -18.35 -27.19
N ILE A 608 -7.72 -18.66 -26.01
CA ILE A 608 -9.15 -18.95 -25.81
C ILE A 608 -9.72 -18.19 -24.62
N ASP A 609 -10.98 -17.78 -24.73
CA ASP A 609 -11.82 -17.24 -23.67
C ASP A 609 -12.42 -18.39 -22.83
N LEU A 610 -12.25 -18.31 -21.51
CA LEU A 610 -12.77 -19.29 -20.56
C LEU A 610 -14.17 -18.97 -20.06
N GLU A 611 -14.66 -17.74 -20.18
CA GLU A 611 -15.96 -17.36 -19.62
C GLU A 611 -17.12 -18.21 -20.16
N PRO A 612 -17.21 -18.49 -21.48
CA PRO A 612 -18.28 -19.33 -22.02
C PRO A 612 -18.24 -20.76 -21.45
N LEU A 613 -17.04 -21.28 -21.19
CA LEU A 613 -16.81 -22.60 -20.62
C LEU A 613 -17.16 -22.66 -19.12
N ALA A 614 -16.89 -21.57 -18.39
CA ALA A 614 -17.23 -21.46 -16.97
C ALA A 614 -18.75 -21.40 -16.75
N ASN A 615 -19.48 -20.69 -17.61
CA ASN A 615 -20.94 -20.58 -17.53
C ASN A 615 -21.60 -21.95 -17.71
N LEU A 616 -21.05 -22.78 -18.60
CA LEU A 616 -21.54 -24.12 -18.86
C LEU A 616 -21.46 -25.03 -17.62
N LEU A 617 -20.33 -24.99 -16.92
CA LEU A 617 -20.17 -25.70 -15.65
C LEU A 617 -21.13 -25.17 -14.58
N GLY A 618 -21.43 -23.87 -14.59
CA GLY A 618 -22.42 -23.24 -13.71
C GLY A 618 -23.83 -23.80 -13.92
N GLU A 619 -24.30 -23.83 -15.16
CA GLU A 619 -25.61 -24.37 -15.55
C GLU A 619 -25.75 -25.86 -15.18
N LEU A 620 -24.70 -26.66 -15.43
CA LEU A 620 -24.64 -28.07 -15.03
C LEU A 620 -24.74 -28.25 -13.51
N ILE A 621 -24.10 -27.38 -12.73
CA ILE A 621 -24.17 -27.41 -11.27
C ILE A 621 -25.56 -26.99 -10.78
N GLU A 622 -26.17 -25.95 -11.34
CA GLU A 622 -27.52 -25.49 -10.95
C GLU A 622 -28.61 -26.51 -11.29
N ASP A 623 -28.59 -27.11 -12.48
CA ASP A 623 -29.58 -28.12 -12.89
C ASP A 623 -29.44 -29.41 -12.05
N THR A 624 -28.21 -29.76 -11.66
CA THR A 624 -27.95 -30.87 -10.72
C THR A 624 -28.44 -30.53 -9.30
N PHE A 625 -28.23 -29.29 -8.84
CA PHE A 625 -28.62 -28.83 -7.50
C PHE A 625 -30.15 -28.68 -7.35
N LEU A 626 -30.84 -28.23 -8.40
CA LEU A 626 -32.30 -28.17 -8.46
C LEU A 626 -32.94 -29.56 -8.48
N ARG A 627 -32.27 -30.56 -9.08
CA ARG A 627 -32.74 -31.95 -9.12
C ARG A 627 -32.42 -32.76 -7.87
N THR A 628 -31.49 -32.32 -7.02
CA THR A 628 -31.07 -33.09 -5.84
C THR A 628 -31.11 -32.27 -4.55
N LYS A 629 -32.32 -32.14 -3.97
CA LYS A 629 -32.48 -32.06 -2.51
C LYS A 629 -32.10 -33.40 -1.87
N THR A 630 -30.82 -33.80 -1.92
CA THR A 630 -30.18 -34.72 -0.97
C THR A 630 -28.71 -34.95 -1.31
N SER A 631 -27.84 -34.56 -0.36
CA SER A 631 -26.54 -35.18 -0.06
C SER A 631 -25.35 -34.98 -1.03
N LYS A 632 -24.39 -34.21 -0.52
CA LYS A 632 -22.98 -34.04 -0.95
C LYS A 632 -22.28 -35.38 -1.22
N LEU A 633 -22.14 -35.83 -2.47
CA LEU A 633 -21.05 -36.74 -2.92
C LEU A 633 -21.12 -37.06 -4.45
N TYR A 634 -21.08 -36.08 -5.37
CA TYR A 634 -21.26 -36.40 -6.81
C TYR A 634 -20.34 -35.68 -7.81
N PHE A 635 -19.16 -35.20 -7.41
CA PHE A 635 -18.24 -34.56 -8.37
C PHE A 635 -17.22 -35.53 -9.03
N ILE A 636 -17.12 -36.79 -8.59
CA ILE A 636 -16.18 -37.77 -9.14
C ILE A 636 -16.89 -38.88 -9.96
N ALA A 637 -18.20 -39.08 -9.77
CA ALA A 637 -18.92 -40.18 -10.41
C ALA A 637 -19.38 -39.89 -11.85
N ILE A 638 -19.59 -38.61 -12.23
CA ILE A 638 -20.20 -38.27 -13.53
C ILE A 638 -19.21 -38.45 -14.70
N VAL A 639 -17.90 -38.30 -14.47
CA VAL A 639 -16.89 -38.56 -15.51
C VAL A 639 -16.66 -40.06 -15.74
N LEU A 640 -17.03 -40.93 -14.79
CA LEU A 640 -16.80 -42.37 -14.88
C LEU A 640 -18.01 -43.19 -15.36
N ILE A 641 -19.22 -42.62 -15.43
CA ILE A 641 -20.45 -43.39 -15.71
C ILE A 641 -20.95 -43.23 -17.16
N THR A 642 -20.34 -42.41 -18.00
CA THR A 642 -20.75 -42.26 -19.42
C THR A 642 -19.96 -43.13 -20.41
N MET A 643 -19.03 -43.96 -19.96
CA MET A 643 -18.31 -44.90 -20.82
C MET A 643 -18.79 -46.33 -20.61
N ASP A 644 -19.31 -46.92 -21.70
CA ASP A 644 -19.68 -48.33 -21.79
C ASP A 644 -18.48 -49.22 -21.43
N GLY A 645 -18.65 -50.16 -20.50
CA GLY A 645 -17.55 -50.84 -19.80
C GLY A 645 -16.56 -51.60 -20.70
N ASN A 646 -16.95 -51.94 -21.92
CA ASN A 646 -16.09 -52.61 -22.90
C ASN A 646 -15.15 -51.64 -23.67
N LYS A 647 -15.42 -50.32 -23.66
CA LYS A 647 -14.52 -49.31 -24.27
C LYS A 647 -13.36 -48.95 -23.34
N LEU A 648 -13.58 -48.94 -22.02
CA LEU A 648 -12.56 -48.63 -21.03
C LEU A 648 -11.42 -49.66 -21.04
N ASP A 649 -11.73 -50.95 -21.16
CA ASP A 649 -10.71 -52.01 -21.24
C ASP A 649 -9.89 -51.92 -22.54
N ARG A 650 -10.50 -51.48 -23.64
CA ARG A 650 -9.82 -51.30 -24.95
C ARG A 650 -8.91 -50.09 -24.96
N GLU A 651 -9.31 -48.98 -24.35
CA GLU A 651 -8.45 -47.80 -24.21
C GLU A 651 -7.36 -48.00 -23.17
N LEU A 652 -7.62 -48.72 -22.07
CA LEU A 652 -6.58 -49.08 -21.11
C LEU A 652 -5.51 -49.99 -21.71
N LEU A 653 -5.89 -50.88 -22.64
CA LEU A 653 -4.95 -51.69 -23.42
C LEU A 653 -4.15 -50.85 -24.43
N SER A 654 -4.76 -49.89 -25.12
CA SER A 654 -4.03 -49.02 -26.04
C SER A 654 -3.13 -48.00 -25.31
N LEU A 655 -3.54 -47.51 -24.13
CA LEU A 655 -2.70 -46.69 -23.25
C LEU A 655 -1.55 -47.50 -22.66
N ALA A 656 -1.74 -48.78 -22.31
CA ALA A 656 -0.66 -49.64 -21.81
C ALA A 656 0.43 -49.90 -22.87
N ASP A 657 0.03 -50.06 -24.13
CA ASP A 657 0.94 -50.22 -25.26
C ASP A 657 1.63 -48.89 -25.63
N THR A 658 0.93 -47.76 -25.52
CA THR A 658 1.49 -46.42 -25.80
C THR A 658 2.47 -45.96 -24.72
N ILE A 659 2.15 -46.21 -23.43
CA ILE A 659 3.02 -45.88 -22.28
C ILE A 659 4.32 -46.71 -22.29
N SER A 660 4.29 -47.93 -22.83
CA SER A 660 5.49 -48.79 -22.95
C SER A 660 6.46 -48.33 -24.03
N ILE A 661 6.02 -47.52 -25.00
CA ILE A 661 6.84 -47.08 -26.15
C ILE A 661 7.40 -45.66 -25.94
N SER A 662 6.77 -44.82 -25.12
CA SER A 662 7.08 -43.38 -25.04
C SER A 662 7.87 -42.92 -23.80
N ASN A 663 8.43 -43.82 -22.97
CA ASN A 663 9.06 -43.40 -21.71
C ASN A 663 10.38 -44.15 -21.41
N PRO A 664 11.58 -43.55 -21.65
CA PRO A 664 12.86 -44.18 -21.30
C PRO A 664 13.23 -44.11 -19.81
N ILE A 665 12.44 -43.45 -18.96
CA ILE A 665 12.85 -43.10 -17.58
C ILE A 665 12.42 -44.14 -16.52
N THR A 666 11.70 -45.21 -16.88
CA THR A 666 11.22 -46.23 -15.93
C THR A 666 11.96 -47.56 -15.98
N PHE A 667 13.26 -47.58 -16.30
CA PHE A 667 14.12 -48.66 -15.83
C PHE A 667 14.53 -48.40 -14.37
N GLY A 668 13.64 -48.69 -13.41
CA GLY A 668 14.07 -48.74 -12.01
C GLY A 668 13.03 -48.77 -10.88
N GLN A 669 11.78 -48.35 -11.08
CA GLN A 669 10.80 -48.34 -9.97
C GLN A 669 9.46 -48.93 -10.38
N LYS A 670 9.21 -50.17 -9.97
CA LYS A 670 7.87 -50.80 -9.99
C LYS A 670 7.07 -50.33 -8.77
N THR A 671 6.33 -49.24 -8.89
CA THR A 671 5.21 -48.94 -8.00
C THR A 671 3.92 -49.15 -8.78
N THR A 672 3.19 -50.22 -8.44
CA THR A 672 1.87 -50.50 -9.00
C THR A 672 0.79 -49.75 -8.22
N TRP A 673 -0.31 -49.40 -8.89
CA TRP A 673 -1.47 -48.69 -8.32
C TRP A 673 -2.04 -49.33 -7.03
N ARG A 674 -1.86 -50.64 -6.85
CA ARG A 674 -2.21 -51.38 -5.62
C ARG A 674 -1.46 -50.90 -4.38
N THR A 675 -0.23 -50.38 -4.54
CA THR A 675 0.58 -49.85 -3.44
C THR A 675 0.08 -48.47 -3.00
N SER A 676 -0.33 -47.62 -3.95
CA SER A 676 -0.92 -46.31 -3.66
C SER A 676 -2.29 -46.44 -2.99
N LEU A 677 -3.10 -47.42 -3.40
CA LEU A 677 -4.40 -47.70 -2.77
C LEU A 677 -4.24 -48.18 -1.32
N LYS A 678 -3.26 -49.06 -1.06
CA LYS A 678 -2.95 -49.51 0.31
C LYS A 678 -2.45 -48.38 1.21
N ASN A 679 -1.66 -47.44 0.67
CA ASN A 679 -1.19 -46.29 1.43
C ASN A 679 -2.33 -45.31 1.73
N ALA A 680 -3.26 -45.10 0.79
CA ALA A 680 -4.46 -44.30 1.03
C ALA A 680 -5.39 -44.94 2.08
N GLU A 681 -5.56 -46.27 2.06
CA GLU A 681 -6.30 -47.01 3.09
C GLU A 681 -5.63 -46.94 4.47
N LEU A 682 -4.29 -46.93 4.51
CA LEU A 682 -3.53 -46.83 5.76
C LEU A 682 -3.68 -45.43 6.39
N VAL A 683 -3.61 -44.39 5.56
CA VAL A 683 -3.80 -42.99 5.97
C VAL A 683 -5.24 -42.76 6.45
N ALA A 684 -6.24 -43.26 5.72
CA ALA A 684 -7.64 -43.16 6.12
C ALA A 684 -7.93 -43.89 7.45
N LYS A 685 -7.28 -45.04 7.70
CA LYS A 685 -7.38 -45.74 9.01
C LYS A 685 -6.69 -44.99 10.14
N GLN A 686 -5.58 -44.31 9.87
CA GLN A 686 -4.90 -43.47 10.87
C GLN A 686 -5.75 -42.22 11.21
N GLU A 687 -6.36 -41.58 10.22
CA GLU A 687 -7.25 -40.44 10.43
C GLU A 687 -8.54 -40.83 11.18
N TYR A 688 -9.08 -42.02 10.91
CA TYR A 688 -10.23 -42.56 11.63
C TYR A 688 -9.93 -42.83 13.11
N HIS A 689 -8.76 -43.39 13.44
CA HIS A 689 -8.35 -43.59 14.84
C HIS A 689 -8.07 -42.28 15.59
N ILE A 690 -7.59 -41.25 14.88
CA ILE A 690 -7.42 -39.90 15.45
C ILE A 690 -8.80 -39.29 15.77
N ALA A 691 -9.80 -39.50 14.90
CA ALA A 691 -11.17 -39.03 15.12
C ALA A 691 -11.89 -39.71 16.30
N GLU A 692 -11.63 -41.01 16.57
CA GLU A 692 -12.15 -41.72 17.75
C GLU A 692 -11.49 -41.29 19.06
N SER A 693 -10.28 -40.73 19.02
CA SER A 693 -9.53 -40.27 20.21
C SER A 693 -9.96 -38.89 20.74
N LEU A 694 -10.85 -38.20 20.01
CA LEU A 694 -11.37 -36.89 20.40
C LEU A 694 -12.64 -37.04 21.25
N PRO A 695 -12.72 -36.45 22.46
CA PRO A 695 -13.88 -36.61 23.34
C PRO A 695 -15.15 -35.94 22.76
N PRO A 696 -16.34 -36.55 22.90
CA PRO A 696 -17.56 -36.04 22.29
C PRO A 696 -18.20 -34.91 23.12
N LYS A 697 -18.34 -33.73 22.49
CA LYS A 697 -19.30 -32.61 22.70
C LYS A 697 -19.59 -32.11 24.13
N PHE A 698 -19.46 -30.78 24.29
CA PHE A 698 -20.33 -30.01 25.19
C PHE A 698 -21.33 -29.17 24.40
N VAL A 699 -22.61 -29.50 24.59
CA VAL A 699 -23.78 -28.68 24.33
C VAL A 699 -24.04 -27.86 25.61
N LEU A 700 -24.17 -26.54 25.51
CA LEU A 700 -24.55 -25.70 26.64
C LEU A 700 -26.05 -25.41 26.58
N THR A 701 -26.80 -26.03 27.49
CA THR A 701 -28.12 -25.58 27.97
C THR A 701 -27.94 -24.57 29.12
N GLU A 702 -28.88 -23.64 29.21
CA GLU A 702 -28.89 -22.49 30.13
C GLU A 702 -29.00 -22.82 31.64
N SER A 703 -28.29 -21.98 32.40
CA SER A 703 -28.61 -21.37 33.70
C SER A 703 -28.70 -22.20 35.01
N GLN A 704 -28.16 -21.51 36.04
CA GLN A 704 -28.43 -21.56 37.48
C GLN A 704 -27.47 -22.31 38.41
N ASN A 705 -27.02 -21.51 39.39
CA ASN A 705 -26.59 -21.83 40.74
C ASN A 705 -25.15 -22.30 40.96
N ALA A 706 -24.31 -21.31 41.27
CA ALA A 706 -23.19 -21.46 42.17
C ALA A 706 -23.64 -21.99 43.55
N LYS A 707 -22.94 -23.01 44.06
CA LYS A 707 -22.57 -23.16 45.49
C LYS A 707 -21.71 -24.42 45.73
N LYS A 708 -20.53 -24.18 46.30
CA LYS A 708 -19.73 -25.04 47.20
C LYS A 708 -19.28 -26.43 46.71
N ALA A 709 -17.97 -26.64 46.59
CA ALA A 709 -17.26 -27.71 47.31
C ALA A 709 -15.73 -27.59 47.15
N ASN A 710 -15.04 -28.06 48.19
CA ASN A 710 -13.63 -27.87 48.52
C ASN A 710 -12.63 -28.71 47.70
N ALA A 711 -11.41 -28.16 47.63
CA ALA A 711 -10.09 -28.80 47.75
C ALA A 711 -9.94 -30.31 47.45
N THR A 712 -9.12 -30.63 46.44
CA THR A 712 -8.08 -31.68 46.48
C THR A 712 -7.14 -31.51 45.27
N ASN A 713 -5.83 -31.41 45.51
CA ASN A 713 -4.78 -31.29 44.47
C ASN A 713 -4.71 -32.56 43.59
N PRO A 714 -4.67 -32.45 42.25
CA PRO A 714 -4.31 -33.58 41.39
C PRO A 714 -2.80 -33.81 41.40
N LYS A 715 -2.37 -35.09 41.46
CA LYS A 715 -0.97 -35.52 41.39
C LYS A 715 -0.41 -35.31 39.98
N ILE A 716 0.80 -34.77 39.88
CA ILE A 716 1.55 -34.64 38.62
C ILE A 716 2.17 -36.00 38.28
N ILE A 717 1.93 -36.46 37.06
CA ILE A 717 2.47 -37.69 36.47
C ILE A 717 3.18 -37.27 35.17
N ASN A 718 4.35 -37.82 34.90
CA ASN A 718 5.05 -37.60 33.63
C ASN A 718 4.38 -38.35 32.47
N ASP A 719 4.74 -38.00 31.23
CA ASP A 719 4.24 -38.65 30.00
C ASP A 719 4.58 -40.15 29.90
N ASP A 720 5.44 -40.68 30.79
CA ASP A 720 5.78 -42.10 30.90
C ASP A 720 5.04 -42.86 32.02
N GLY A 721 4.18 -42.18 32.79
CA GLY A 721 3.35 -42.79 33.84
C GLY A 721 3.98 -42.90 35.23
N SER A 722 5.18 -42.35 35.46
CA SER A 722 5.82 -42.37 36.78
C SER A 722 5.32 -41.26 37.73
N ILE A 723 5.12 -41.61 39.02
CA ILE A 723 4.65 -40.69 40.09
C ILE A 723 5.86 -40.21 40.91
N ILE A 724 6.06 -38.89 40.98
CA ILE A 724 7.12 -38.29 41.82
C ILE A 724 6.70 -38.36 43.29
N ALA A 725 7.51 -38.99 44.13
CA ALA A 725 7.28 -39.09 45.56
C ALA A 725 8.27 -38.25 46.38
N ARG A 726 7.68 -37.52 47.35
CA ARG A 726 8.16 -37.12 48.70
C ARG A 726 8.87 -35.78 48.94
N ASN A 727 8.22 -35.05 49.86
CA ASN A 727 8.67 -34.37 51.08
C ASN A 727 9.87 -33.42 51.00
N VAL A 728 9.70 -32.18 51.46
CA VAL A 728 10.34 -31.57 52.66
C VAL A 728 9.65 -30.22 52.97
N ASP A 729 9.49 -29.93 54.26
CA ASP A 729 8.89 -28.75 54.89
C ASP A 729 9.74 -27.46 54.82
N ASP A 730 9.05 -26.34 55.11
CA ASP A 730 9.45 -24.93 55.31
C ASP A 730 10.91 -24.62 55.71
N ASP A 731 11.55 -23.68 55.02
CA ASP A 731 11.74 -22.28 55.48
C ASP A 731 12.76 -21.50 54.60
N SER A 732 12.54 -20.18 54.47
CA SER A 732 13.50 -19.13 54.05
C SER A 732 13.96 -19.00 52.58
N ILE A 733 13.30 -18.07 51.86
CA ILE A 733 13.83 -16.89 51.14
C ILE A 733 15.21 -17.01 50.44
N GLU A 734 15.20 -17.03 49.10
CA GLU A 734 15.81 -16.05 48.18
C GLU A 734 15.61 -16.54 46.73
N VAL A 735 14.62 -15.98 46.01
CA VAL A 735 14.43 -16.28 44.58
C VAL A 735 15.14 -15.19 43.78
N ALA A 736 16.35 -15.51 43.34
CA ALA A 736 16.90 -14.94 42.11
C ALA A 736 15.93 -15.31 40.97
N ILE A 737 15.30 -14.32 40.37
CA ILE A 737 14.47 -14.52 39.17
C ILE A 737 15.43 -14.75 38.00
N GLU A 738 15.86 -16.00 37.85
CA GLU A 738 16.47 -16.47 36.61
C GLU A 738 15.35 -16.59 35.57
N VAL A 739 15.37 -15.69 34.60
CA VAL A 739 14.39 -15.63 33.51
C VAL A 739 14.53 -16.91 32.67
N LEU A 740 13.62 -17.86 32.86
CA LEU A 740 13.47 -19.00 31.96
C LEU A 740 13.25 -18.51 30.51
N PRO A 741 14.00 -19.01 29.52
CA PRO A 741 13.80 -18.58 28.14
C PRO A 741 12.40 -18.96 27.66
N LYS A 742 11.72 -17.98 27.02
CA LYS A 742 10.38 -18.12 26.44
C LYS A 742 10.28 -19.40 25.60
N ARG A 743 9.37 -20.32 25.97
CA ARG A 743 9.02 -21.50 25.17
C ARG A 743 8.49 -21.05 23.80
N VAL A 744 9.22 -21.40 22.75
CA VAL A 744 8.78 -21.25 21.35
C VAL A 744 7.71 -22.31 21.06
N PRO A 745 6.58 -21.98 20.41
CA PRO A 745 5.55 -22.95 20.04
C PRO A 745 6.10 -24.06 19.13
N LEU A 746 5.74 -25.33 19.40
CA LEU A 746 6.19 -26.52 18.66
C LEU A 746 5.90 -26.48 17.14
N ALA A 747 4.99 -25.62 16.67
CA ALA A 747 4.68 -25.43 15.25
C ALA A 747 5.83 -24.77 14.44
N LYS A 748 6.86 -24.24 15.10
CA LYS A 748 8.02 -23.62 14.44
C LYS A 748 9.17 -24.58 14.11
N ARG A 749 9.21 -25.80 14.67
CA ARG A 749 10.29 -26.77 14.41
C ARG A 749 10.08 -27.62 13.15
N SER A 750 8.85 -28.06 12.88
CA SER A 750 8.55 -28.88 11.69
C SER A 750 8.66 -28.10 10.38
N HIS A 751 8.37 -26.79 10.40
CA HIS A 751 8.48 -25.95 9.20
C HIS A 751 9.91 -25.50 8.90
N MET A 752 10.81 -25.43 9.90
CA MET A 752 12.22 -25.09 9.70
C MET A 752 13.09 -26.30 9.29
N ASP A 753 12.81 -27.51 9.79
CA ASP A 753 13.59 -28.70 9.37
C ASP A 753 13.29 -29.12 7.92
N GLY A 754 12.06 -28.91 7.42
CA GLY A 754 11.70 -29.18 6.03
C GLY A 754 12.24 -28.17 5.01
N ILE A 755 12.58 -26.95 5.45
CA ILE A 755 13.12 -25.90 4.59
C ILE A 755 14.66 -25.92 4.59
N LEU A 756 15.30 -26.35 5.69
CA LEU A 756 16.77 -26.41 5.79
C LEU A 756 17.38 -27.72 5.28
N ARG A 757 16.60 -28.79 5.07
CA ARG A 757 17.07 -30.05 4.47
C ARG A 757 16.07 -30.57 3.45
N GLY A 758 16.25 -30.19 2.19
CA GLY A 758 15.49 -30.76 1.07
C GLY A 758 15.85 -32.23 0.82
N VAL A 759 15.32 -33.15 1.63
CA VAL A 759 15.34 -34.61 1.38
C VAL A 759 14.04 -35.22 1.96
N PRO A 760 13.19 -35.90 1.15
CA PRO A 760 12.20 -36.82 1.70
C PRO A 760 12.94 -38.07 2.20
N GLY A 761 12.65 -38.51 3.42
CA GLY A 761 13.30 -39.64 4.08
C GLY A 761 13.58 -40.82 3.16
N GLY A 762 14.87 -41.08 2.91
CA GLY A 762 15.37 -42.21 2.14
C GLY A 762 16.89 -42.20 2.12
N SER A 763 17.53 -43.25 2.62
CA SER A 763 18.99 -43.37 2.71
C SER A 763 19.61 -43.53 1.31
N MET A 764 20.13 -42.46 0.73
CA MET A 764 21.00 -42.53 -0.45
C MET A 764 22.00 -41.35 -0.48
N GLN A 765 23.28 -41.63 -0.76
CA GLN A 765 24.36 -40.63 -0.82
C GLN A 765 24.27 -39.75 -2.07
N ILE A 766 24.47 -38.45 -1.88
CA ILE A 766 24.39 -37.37 -2.88
C ILE A 766 25.63 -37.40 -3.79
N SER A 767 25.47 -37.16 -5.10
CA SER A 767 26.56 -37.17 -6.09
C SER A 767 27.39 -35.87 -6.09
N THR A 768 28.64 -35.95 -6.57
CA THR A 768 29.64 -34.87 -6.61
C THR A 768 29.20 -33.61 -7.37
N THR A 769 28.24 -33.72 -8.29
CA THR A 769 27.69 -32.60 -9.06
C THR A 769 26.74 -31.74 -8.22
N GLN A 770 25.98 -32.35 -7.30
CA GLN A 770 25.08 -31.65 -6.38
C GLN A 770 25.86 -30.93 -5.26
N GLN A 771 27.02 -31.45 -4.87
CA GLN A 771 27.91 -30.74 -3.93
C GLN A 771 28.46 -29.43 -4.50
N ARG A 772 28.68 -29.32 -5.82
CA ARG A 772 29.15 -28.07 -6.45
C ARG A 772 28.09 -26.97 -6.48
N ALA A 773 26.80 -27.30 -6.50
CA ALA A 773 25.72 -26.31 -6.45
C ALA A 773 25.62 -25.63 -5.07
N PHE A 774 25.92 -26.36 -3.99
CA PHE A 774 25.91 -25.80 -2.63
C PHE A 774 27.11 -24.90 -2.32
N VAL A 775 28.23 -25.05 -3.03
CA VAL A 775 29.39 -24.16 -2.88
C VAL A 775 29.11 -22.79 -3.51
N TYR A 776 28.32 -22.73 -4.59
CA TYR A 776 27.98 -21.49 -5.30
C TYR A 776 27.12 -20.53 -4.46
N ASP A 777 26.29 -21.05 -3.55
CA ASP A 777 25.44 -20.25 -2.66
C ASP A 777 26.23 -19.54 -1.54
N SER A 778 27.34 -20.14 -1.10
CA SER A 778 28.26 -19.50 -0.14
C SER A 778 29.05 -18.33 -0.75
N GLU A 779 29.31 -18.36 -2.05
CA GLU A 779 29.98 -17.27 -2.78
C GLU A 779 29.02 -16.11 -3.12
N MET A 780 27.73 -16.38 -3.32
CA MET A 780 26.70 -15.34 -3.49
C MET A 780 26.51 -14.45 -2.24
N ASN A 781 26.69 -15.00 -1.03
CA ASN A 781 26.62 -14.21 0.21
C ASN A 781 27.76 -13.19 0.36
N THR A 782 28.91 -13.41 -0.28
CA THR A 782 30.03 -12.46 -0.27
C THR A 782 29.96 -11.44 -1.42
N MET A 783 29.23 -11.74 -2.50
CA MET A 783 29.03 -10.82 -3.63
C MET A 783 27.91 -9.77 -3.43
N ASN A 784 27.09 -9.89 -2.39
CA ASN A 784 26.01 -8.93 -2.08
C ASN A 784 26.34 -7.92 -0.96
N CYS A 785 27.58 -7.83 -0.50
CA CYS A 785 28.02 -6.86 0.53
C CYS A 785 27.93 -5.37 0.12
N GLY A 786 27.38 -5.04 -1.05
CA GLY A 786 27.23 -3.66 -1.54
C GLY A 786 25.88 -3.33 -2.18
N LYS A 787 24.85 -4.18 -2.04
CA LYS A 787 23.49 -3.89 -2.52
C LYS A 787 22.55 -3.69 -1.33
N ASP A 788 21.86 -2.56 -1.36
CA ASP A 788 20.86 -2.17 -0.38
C ASP A 788 19.75 -3.23 -0.28
N THR A 789 19.67 -3.89 0.88
CA THR A 789 18.66 -4.90 1.22
C THR A 789 17.56 -4.37 2.14
N SER A 790 17.46 -3.03 2.28
CA SER A 790 16.43 -2.36 3.11
C SER A 790 14.99 -2.75 2.76
N HIS A 791 14.72 -3.22 1.54
CA HIS A 791 13.37 -3.63 1.12
C HIS A 791 12.92 -5.03 1.57
N HIS A 792 13.78 -5.83 2.23
CA HIS A 792 13.42 -7.18 2.68
C HIS A 792 13.64 -7.39 4.19
N ARG A 793 13.08 -6.48 5.01
CA ARG A 793 12.77 -6.79 6.41
C ARG A 793 11.29 -7.15 6.54
N LYS A 794 11.00 -8.10 7.45
CA LYS A 794 9.64 -8.59 7.72
C LYS A 794 8.75 -7.41 8.08
N ARG A 795 7.90 -7.00 7.14
CA ARG A 795 6.85 -6.01 7.36
C ARG A 795 5.86 -6.58 8.35
N ASP A 796 5.52 -5.80 9.36
CA ASP A 796 4.49 -6.16 10.31
C ASP A 796 3.14 -5.56 9.92
N ALA A 797 2.08 -6.04 10.57
CA ALA A 797 0.71 -5.67 10.24
C ALA A 797 0.39 -4.18 10.48
N TYR A 798 1.18 -3.48 11.30
CA TYR A 798 0.97 -2.05 11.57
C TYR A 798 1.49 -1.20 10.42
N SER A 799 2.69 -1.52 9.92
CA SER A 799 3.26 -0.85 8.74
C SER A 799 2.38 -1.06 7.49
N ASP A 800 1.82 -2.28 7.32
CA ASP A 800 0.83 -2.57 6.26
C ASP A 800 -0.50 -1.79 6.45
N TYR A 801 -0.94 -1.58 7.70
CA TYR A 801 -2.13 -0.78 8.01
C TYR A 801 -1.94 0.70 7.70
N VAL A 802 -0.79 1.28 8.09
CA VAL A 802 -0.45 2.68 7.81
C VAL A 802 -0.35 2.92 6.30
N GLU A 803 0.26 2.00 5.56
CA GLU A 803 0.36 2.08 4.10
C GLU A 803 -1.01 1.89 3.43
N ALA A 804 -1.82 0.93 3.90
CA ALA A 804 -3.17 0.71 3.38
C ALA A 804 -4.07 1.94 3.60
N ARG A 805 -3.98 2.61 4.76
CA ARG A 805 -4.72 3.84 5.06
C ARG A 805 -4.21 5.03 4.25
N ALA A 806 -2.89 5.15 4.03
CA ALA A 806 -2.31 6.17 3.14
C ALA A 806 -2.78 5.99 1.69
N ARG A 807 -2.91 4.74 1.22
CA ARG A 807 -3.48 4.39 -0.09
C ARG A 807 -4.99 4.71 -0.16
N PHE A 808 -5.74 4.40 0.90
CA PHE A 808 -7.17 4.70 0.99
C PHE A 808 -7.46 6.21 0.99
N SER A 809 -6.66 6.99 1.71
CA SER A 809 -6.76 8.45 1.74
C SER A 809 -6.43 9.10 0.38
N LYS A 810 -5.50 8.51 -0.39
CA LYS A 810 -5.25 8.90 -1.79
C LYS A 810 -6.41 8.56 -2.74
N MET A 811 -7.14 7.47 -2.53
CA MET A 811 -8.28 7.10 -3.36
C MET A 811 -9.52 7.97 -3.15
N HIS A 812 -9.70 8.58 -1.97
CA HIS A 812 -10.82 9.49 -1.69
C HIS A 812 -10.51 10.99 -1.92
N SER A 813 -9.30 11.30 -2.40
CA SER A 813 -8.90 12.67 -2.74
C SER A 813 -8.90 12.97 -4.25
N VAL A 814 -9.42 12.03 -5.06
CA VAL A 814 -9.82 12.28 -6.46
C VAL A 814 -11.31 12.63 -6.47
N LYS A 815 -11.60 13.90 -6.69
CA LYS A 815 -12.86 14.35 -7.27
C LYS A 815 -12.60 14.67 -8.73
#